data_AF-A0A0M5IXY3-F1
#
_entry.id   AF-A0A0M5IXY3-F1
#
_cell.length_a   1.000
_cell.length_b   1.000
_cell.length_c   1.000
_cell.angle_alpha   90.00
_cell.angle_beta   90.00
_cell.angle_gamma   90.00
#
_symmetry.space_group_name_H-M   'P 1'
#
loop_
_entity.id
_entity.type
_entity.pdbx_description
1 polymer ?
#
loop_
_entity_poly.entity_id
_entity_poly.type
_entity_poly.pdbx_seq_one_letter_code
_entity_poly.pdbx_strand_id
1 'polypeptide(L)'
;MSGAAPEWARTVEAALAASGWRVYGPSERELGVAHEAVRSPVSPTLVLFTLYVQGRLCGIVAAGPAQGEERDLLDAAAEQAARIAGRHADRAWRGNHPLPFQYATNGATWRFRNLLDAEHLDGTPASDSPQGGARSRRVFAPHQPATVERWMREAERMPAAPTFRARLRKLPTMRLDYKRLRSAQYKSIKALEKSLAGGNQRALIQMATGAGKTYTVVQSSYRLLRHAGARRVLFLVDRNNLGKQAYNEYRDFVPLGARTPLHEQMPLRLFSKGAVADSDKIVISTIQRLWCKLSGIPVPADDDESFETERADRLAGSVASVGYCPDLPPDFFDVIVVDECHRSIYGRWRPVLEYFDAHVIGLTATPIHQTFAFFDNNLVSQYTYEQAVADSVNVDYDIYKIGTRITEQGSVIPALSTEVLPDGTVQQVNSVIAKVHKLTRAEHWQSVEADDPYARTEVNQRVRSTDQIRLIVETFRDNLFTEIFPPTVDQETGEVQSREIVPKTLFFAQNDLHADAIVEAVRTAFGGAGDGFCRKITSQASRPDKALSDFRNKRDLRIAVTVDMIATGTDIPALECLVFMRDIQTWSYFEQMKGRGARTVKDLDLVKVTADAVHKDRFVIVDAVGVTEHPKTDARPLVRDDAKPVPSLERLLRACERGELLHPDDIATLAGRLSRLGRRLDERGRAAIEEYLGVDQTYEGMVRSLVRAADAERPALVRAESSAPEEDGEIADAVGLLVASEELRAALLRAARDSWLLVDHLSQDQLLEARGLRNEEEARRVVDDWRAYMAEHEDDMLALRIAFQERRPPREVLRELKALIGKVRATRREWTEARLWKAYVDLKIARGAARRNAGLVEFLSVIRYELGLDGNEFRPYRSTVEGRLEEWLARQETAGVAFDNRQRAWLRQVVNVVAANATLTVASLDEGRRAAAGGYGDFVDAFKDGRWKPGELVIELDRELGA
;
A
#
# COMPACT_ATOMS: atom_id res chain seq x y z
N MET A 1 -57.42 12.43 -15.13
CA MET A 1 -56.53 12.39 -16.31
C MET A 1 -55.95 11.00 -16.45
N SER A 2 -56.52 10.15 -17.32
CA SER A 2 -56.00 8.83 -17.69
C SER A 2 -54.90 8.95 -18.75
N GLY A 3 -53.90 9.81 -18.48
CA GLY A 3 -52.78 10.04 -19.39
C GLY A 3 -51.70 8.99 -19.17
N ALA A 4 -51.18 8.43 -20.26
CA ALA A 4 -50.04 7.53 -20.22
C ALA A 4 -48.88 8.18 -19.41
N ALA A 5 -48.24 7.41 -18.53
CA ALA A 5 -47.17 7.96 -17.69
C ALA A 5 -46.05 8.56 -18.54
N PRO A 6 -45.48 9.71 -18.12
CA PRO A 6 -44.31 10.31 -18.77
C PRO A 6 -43.17 9.29 -18.89
N GLU A 7 -42.33 9.44 -19.91
CA GLU A 7 -41.21 8.51 -20.19
C GLU A 7 -40.29 8.30 -18.98
N TRP A 8 -39.96 9.37 -18.26
CA TRP A 8 -39.16 9.29 -17.03
C TRP A 8 -39.87 8.50 -15.92
N ALA A 9 -41.20 8.58 -15.82
CA ALA A 9 -41.97 7.81 -14.84
C ALA A 9 -41.98 6.31 -15.20
N ARG A 10 -42.03 5.96 -16.49
CA ARG A 10 -41.90 4.56 -16.95
C ARG A 10 -40.52 3.98 -16.65
N THR A 11 -39.47 4.81 -16.74
CA THR A 11 -38.11 4.40 -16.36
C THR A 11 -38.05 4.04 -14.87
N VAL A 12 -38.73 4.82 -14.02
CA VAL A 12 -38.85 4.56 -12.58
C VAL A 12 -39.65 3.27 -12.31
N GLU A 13 -40.75 3.04 -13.04
CA GLU A 13 -41.52 1.79 -12.97
C GLU A 13 -40.65 0.58 -13.31
N ALA A 14 -39.86 0.66 -14.40
CA ALA A 14 -38.96 -0.41 -14.81
C ALA A 14 -37.88 -0.69 -13.75
N ALA A 15 -37.30 0.36 -13.15
CA ALA A 15 -36.30 0.21 -12.09
C ALA A 15 -36.88 -0.42 -10.81
N LEU A 16 -38.09 -0.02 -10.41
CA LEU A 16 -38.81 -0.63 -9.29
C LEU A 16 -39.13 -2.11 -9.58
N ALA A 17 -39.61 -2.41 -10.78
CA ALA A 17 -39.91 -3.77 -11.21
C ALA A 17 -38.67 -4.66 -11.26
N ALA A 18 -37.56 -4.17 -11.82
CA ALA A 18 -36.26 -4.86 -11.80
C ALA A 18 -35.76 -5.11 -10.37
N SER A 19 -36.11 -4.23 -9.43
CA SER A 19 -35.79 -4.36 -8.00
C SER A 19 -36.75 -5.29 -7.26
N GLY A 20 -37.73 -5.90 -7.94
CA GLY A 20 -38.66 -6.87 -7.39
C GLY A 20 -39.96 -6.28 -6.84
N TRP A 21 -40.22 -4.98 -7.01
CA TRP A 21 -41.51 -4.38 -6.66
C TRP A 21 -42.57 -4.69 -7.72
N ARG A 22 -43.79 -5.02 -7.30
CA ARG A 22 -44.92 -5.04 -8.23
C ARG A 22 -45.52 -3.64 -8.33
N VAL A 23 -45.45 -3.06 -9.53
CA VAL A 23 -45.85 -1.66 -9.74
C VAL A 23 -47.26 -1.62 -10.32
N TYR A 24 -48.15 -0.82 -9.69
CA TYR A 24 -49.56 -0.72 -10.06
C TYR A 24 -50.01 0.73 -10.19
N GLY A 25 -50.97 1.01 -11.08
CA GLY A 25 -51.81 2.19 -10.99
C GLY A 25 -52.86 2.08 -9.86
N PRO A 26 -53.48 3.18 -9.41
CA PRO A 26 -54.44 3.15 -8.29
C PRO A 26 -55.66 2.25 -8.54
N SER A 27 -56.08 2.13 -9.81
CA SER A 27 -57.21 1.31 -10.24
C SER A 27 -56.85 -0.14 -10.57
N GLU A 28 -55.56 -0.47 -10.61
CA GLU A 28 -55.03 -1.76 -11.06
C GLU A 28 -54.54 -2.62 -9.90
N ARG A 29 -54.70 -2.12 -8.66
CA ARG A 29 -54.15 -2.77 -7.47
C ARG A 29 -54.85 -4.10 -7.20
N GLU A 30 -54.07 -5.17 -7.20
CA GLU A 30 -54.51 -6.52 -6.82
C GLU A 30 -54.45 -6.71 -5.30
N LEU A 31 -55.40 -7.47 -4.74
CA LEU A 31 -55.41 -7.80 -3.31
C LEU A 31 -54.50 -9.01 -3.03
N GLY A 32 -53.74 -8.97 -1.94
CA GLY A 32 -52.92 -10.09 -1.47
C GLY A 32 -51.48 -10.12 -1.99
N VAL A 33 -51.01 -9.06 -2.65
CA VAL A 33 -49.61 -8.94 -3.07
C VAL A 33 -48.75 -8.48 -1.91
N ALA A 34 -47.66 -9.20 -1.66
CA ALA A 34 -46.78 -8.94 -0.52
C ALA A 34 -45.99 -7.62 -0.66
N HIS A 35 -45.55 -7.28 -1.87
CA HIS A 35 -44.64 -6.14 -2.11
C HIS A 35 -45.14 -5.30 -3.29
N GLU A 36 -45.62 -4.09 -3.02
CA GLU A 36 -46.32 -3.25 -4.00
C GLU A 36 -45.75 -1.83 -4.04
N ALA A 37 -45.69 -1.25 -5.23
CA ALA A 37 -45.44 0.18 -5.45
C ALA A 37 -46.63 0.78 -6.21
N VAL A 38 -47.40 1.65 -5.56
CA VAL A 38 -48.61 2.25 -6.14
C VAL A 38 -48.31 3.65 -6.67
N ARG A 39 -48.42 3.80 -7.99
CA ARG A 39 -48.20 5.07 -8.70
C ARG A 39 -49.36 6.04 -8.48
N SER A 40 -49.06 7.28 -8.15
CA SER A 40 -50.03 8.36 -7.98
C SER A 40 -49.49 9.65 -8.61
N PRO A 41 -50.06 10.14 -9.74
CA PRO A 41 -49.66 11.40 -10.32
C PRO A 41 -50.14 12.56 -9.43
N VAL A 42 -49.21 13.45 -9.04
CA VAL A 42 -49.52 14.62 -8.18
C VAL A 42 -49.61 15.88 -9.01
N SER A 43 -48.66 16.07 -9.91
CA SER A 43 -48.63 17.18 -10.86
C SER A 43 -48.03 16.70 -12.20
N PRO A 44 -48.06 17.52 -13.27
CA PRO A 44 -47.40 17.18 -14.53
C PRO A 44 -45.89 16.92 -14.39
N THR A 45 -45.26 17.43 -13.33
CA THR A 45 -43.82 17.36 -13.08
C THR A 45 -43.44 16.47 -11.89
N LEU A 46 -44.43 15.87 -11.20
CA LEU A 46 -44.20 15.04 -10.02
C LEU A 46 -45.14 13.83 -10.00
N VAL A 47 -44.54 12.65 -10.01
CA VAL A 47 -45.23 11.37 -9.83
C VAL A 47 -44.72 10.71 -8.55
N LEU A 48 -45.63 10.24 -7.71
CA LEU A 48 -45.28 9.51 -6.49
C LEU A 48 -45.48 8.02 -6.67
N PHE A 49 -44.63 7.20 -6.05
CA PHE A 49 -44.85 5.78 -5.85
C PHE A 49 -44.89 5.49 -4.36
N THR A 50 -46.04 5.05 -3.85
CA THR A 50 -46.19 4.66 -2.43
C THR A 50 -45.85 3.19 -2.26
N LEU A 51 -44.98 2.89 -1.30
CA LEU A 51 -44.40 1.56 -1.11
C LEU A 51 -45.10 0.81 0.02
N TYR A 52 -45.63 -0.36 -0.31
CA TYR A 52 -46.28 -1.28 0.63
C TYR A 52 -45.47 -2.56 0.77
N VAL A 53 -45.23 -2.96 2.02
CA VAL A 53 -44.57 -4.22 2.36
C VAL A 53 -45.48 -4.96 3.33
N GLN A 54 -45.87 -6.17 2.96
CA GLN A 54 -46.86 -6.99 3.68
C GLN A 54 -48.14 -6.20 3.99
N GLY A 55 -48.62 -5.43 3.02
CA GLY A 55 -49.81 -4.57 3.14
C GLY A 55 -49.64 -3.29 3.98
N ARG A 56 -48.47 -3.08 4.61
CA ARG A 56 -48.18 -1.87 5.40
C ARG A 56 -47.47 -0.81 4.57
N LEU A 57 -47.97 0.42 4.64
CA LEU A 57 -47.36 1.57 3.98
C LEU A 57 -46.09 1.98 4.74
N CYS A 58 -44.93 1.97 4.07
CA CYS A 58 -43.64 2.18 4.73
C CYS A 58 -42.71 3.18 4.03
N GLY A 59 -42.96 3.50 2.76
CA GLY A 59 -42.06 4.34 2.01
C GLY A 59 -42.70 5.05 0.83
N ILE A 60 -41.91 5.91 0.19
CA ILE A 60 -42.33 6.71 -0.95
C ILE A 60 -41.17 6.96 -1.91
N VAL A 61 -41.46 7.02 -3.20
CA VAL A 61 -40.56 7.50 -4.25
C VAL A 61 -41.17 8.75 -4.87
N ALA A 62 -40.44 9.86 -4.88
CA ALA A 62 -40.77 11.03 -5.67
C ALA A 62 -39.99 11.00 -6.98
N ALA A 63 -40.71 10.99 -8.10
CA ALA A 63 -40.14 10.97 -9.43
C ALA A 63 -40.49 12.28 -10.16
N GLY A 64 -39.49 12.87 -10.81
CA GLY A 64 -39.65 14.09 -11.62
C GLY A 64 -38.97 13.98 -12.99
N PRO A 65 -39.07 15.03 -13.83
CA PRO A 65 -38.39 15.08 -15.12
C PRO A 65 -36.87 15.09 -14.98
N ALA A 66 -36.15 14.71 -16.03
CA ALA A 66 -34.67 14.59 -16.03
C ALA A 66 -33.94 15.87 -15.58
N GLN A 67 -34.51 17.05 -15.86
CA GLN A 67 -33.99 18.37 -15.48
C GLN A 67 -34.20 18.70 -13.99
N GLY A 68 -35.00 17.91 -13.27
CA GLY A 68 -35.34 18.14 -11.87
C GLY A 68 -34.18 17.81 -10.94
N GLU A 69 -33.96 18.69 -9.95
CA GLU A 69 -32.98 18.48 -8.88
C GLU A 69 -33.46 17.39 -7.91
N GLU A 70 -32.60 16.40 -7.65
CA GLU A 70 -32.92 15.28 -6.74
C GLU A 70 -33.28 15.75 -5.31
N ARG A 71 -32.68 16.86 -4.87
CA ARG A 71 -32.88 17.39 -3.52
C ARG A 71 -34.29 17.94 -3.34
N ASP A 72 -34.75 18.73 -4.31
CA ASP A 72 -36.11 19.29 -4.31
C ASP A 72 -37.15 18.16 -4.38
N LEU A 73 -36.89 17.14 -5.19
CA LEU A 73 -37.72 15.93 -5.26
C LEU A 73 -37.74 15.17 -3.93
N LEU A 74 -36.62 15.12 -3.21
CA LEU A 74 -36.54 14.46 -1.90
C LEU A 74 -37.27 15.25 -0.81
N ASP A 75 -37.28 16.58 -0.89
CA ASP A 75 -38.04 17.42 0.03
C ASP A 75 -39.55 17.29 -0.25
N ALA A 76 -39.95 17.23 -1.52
CA ALA A 76 -41.30 16.87 -1.92
C ALA A 76 -41.69 15.46 -1.41
N ALA A 77 -40.78 14.48 -1.49
CA ALA A 77 -41.01 13.15 -0.92
C ALA A 77 -41.25 13.20 0.59
N ALA A 78 -40.52 14.04 1.33
CA ALA A 78 -40.67 14.22 2.77
C ALA A 78 -42.03 14.78 3.15
N GLU A 79 -42.44 15.87 2.49
CA GLU A 79 -43.71 16.53 2.74
C GLU A 79 -44.89 15.57 2.48
N GLN A 80 -44.83 14.86 1.36
CA GLN A 80 -45.86 13.90 1.00
C GLN A 80 -45.85 12.66 1.90
N ALA A 81 -44.68 12.18 2.34
CA ALA A 81 -44.57 11.09 3.30
C ALA A 81 -45.31 11.40 4.62
N ALA A 82 -45.15 12.61 5.16
CA ALA A 82 -45.87 13.02 6.37
C ALA A 82 -47.39 13.12 6.15
N ARG A 83 -47.80 13.72 5.03
CA ARG A 83 -49.22 13.90 4.69
C ARG A 83 -49.95 12.58 4.47
N ILE A 84 -49.32 11.64 3.75
CA ILE A 84 -49.91 10.33 3.45
C ILE A 84 -49.98 9.49 4.73
N ALA A 85 -48.93 9.49 5.56
CA ALA A 85 -48.95 8.79 6.84
C ALA A 85 -50.10 9.27 7.75
N GLY A 86 -50.30 10.60 7.87
CA GLY A 86 -51.40 11.14 8.68
C GLY A 86 -52.80 10.83 8.14
N ARG A 87 -52.97 10.69 6.82
CA ARG A 87 -54.26 10.32 6.20
C ARG A 87 -54.57 8.82 6.29
N HIS A 88 -53.54 7.99 6.33
CA HIS A 88 -53.64 6.53 6.28
C HIS A 88 -52.93 5.88 7.47
N ALA A 89 -53.11 6.46 8.65
CA ALA A 89 -52.43 6.07 9.88
C ALA A 89 -52.68 4.61 10.27
N ASP A 90 -53.88 4.10 9.97
CA ASP A 90 -54.30 2.71 10.17
C ASP A 90 -53.49 1.71 9.31
N ARG A 91 -52.95 2.17 8.17
CA ARG A 91 -52.19 1.36 7.22
C ARG A 91 -50.70 1.65 7.24
N ALA A 92 -50.30 2.82 7.75
CA ALA A 92 -48.92 3.21 7.88
C ALA A 92 -48.20 2.36 8.94
N TRP A 93 -47.02 1.86 8.61
CA TRP A 93 -46.26 0.99 9.50
C TRP A 93 -45.91 1.65 10.84
N ARG A 94 -45.63 2.96 10.83
CA ARG A 94 -45.34 3.77 12.03
C ARG A 94 -46.53 4.67 12.42
N GLY A 95 -47.76 4.30 12.08
CA GLY A 95 -48.94 5.10 12.41
C GLY A 95 -48.88 6.52 11.84
N ASN A 96 -48.99 7.54 12.71
CA ASN A 96 -48.97 8.95 12.32
C ASN A 96 -47.58 9.51 12.01
N HIS A 97 -46.50 8.74 12.22
CA HIS A 97 -45.16 9.23 11.93
C HIS A 97 -44.87 9.21 10.43
N PRO A 98 -44.05 10.16 9.90
CA PRO A 98 -43.68 10.18 8.50
C PRO A 98 -43.07 8.85 8.04
N LEU A 99 -43.39 8.48 6.79
CA LEU A 99 -42.86 7.26 6.18
C LEU A 99 -41.32 7.34 6.13
N PRO A 100 -40.61 6.35 6.72
CA PRO A 100 -39.18 6.45 6.93
C PRO A 100 -38.35 6.28 5.65
N PHE A 101 -38.81 5.44 4.71
CA PHE A 101 -38.05 5.12 3.50
C PHE A 101 -38.43 6.08 2.36
N GLN A 102 -37.56 7.04 2.08
CA GLN A 102 -37.84 8.12 1.14
C GLN A 102 -36.83 8.12 0.00
N TYR A 103 -37.32 8.01 -1.23
CA TYR A 103 -36.51 8.02 -2.44
C TYR A 103 -36.88 9.22 -3.32
N ALA A 104 -35.90 9.72 -4.05
CA ALA A 104 -36.06 10.74 -5.06
C ALA A 104 -35.28 10.38 -6.32
N THR A 105 -35.88 10.60 -7.49
CA THR A 105 -35.22 10.31 -8.77
C THR A 105 -35.76 11.18 -9.89
N ASN A 106 -34.88 11.56 -10.80
CA ASN A 106 -35.22 12.22 -12.07
C ASN A 106 -35.19 11.23 -13.27
N GLY A 107 -35.10 9.93 -12.98
CA GLY A 107 -34.94 8.85 -13.97
C GLY A 107 -33.49 8.50 -14.29
N ALA A 108 -32.54 9.43 -14.13
CA ALA A 108 -31.11 9.17 -14.37
C ALA A 108 -30.37 8.76 -13.09
N THR A 109 -30.72 9.36 -11.96
CA THR A 109 -30.02 9.13 -10.69
C THR A 109 -31.01 8.97 -9.54
N TRP A 110 -30.57 8.31 -8.47
CA TRP A 110 -31.40 7.99 -7.31
C TRP A 110 -30.76 8.51 -6.02
N ARG A 111 -31.61 9.09 -5.17
CA ARG A 111 -31.26 9.54 -3.83
C ARG A 111 -32.19 8.89 -2.81
N PHE A 112 -31.64 8.51 -1.67
CA PHE A 112 -32.36 7.84 -0.60
C PHE A 112 -32.10 8.51 0.75
N ARG A 113 -33.15 8.62 1.57
CA ARG A 113 -33.10 9.02 2.98
C ARG A 113 -33.90 8.01 3.80
N ASN A 114 -33.31 7.55 4.90
CA ASN A 114 -33.99 6.71 5.89
C ASN A 114 -34.06 7.45 7.22
N LEU A 115 -35.26 7.90 7.62
CA LEU A 115 -35.44 8.64 8.88
C LEU A 115 -34.98 7.86 10.12
N LEU A 116 -35.10 6.52 10.08
CA LEU A 116 -34.67 5.63 11.16
C LEU A 116 -33.15 5.64 11.38
N ASP A 117 -32.35 6.21 10.47
CA ASP A 117 -30.91 6.38 10.71
C ASP A 117 -30.62 7.41 11.83
N ALA A 118 -31.58 8.28 12.15
CA ALA A 118 -31.47 9.33 13.18
C ALA A 118 -32.60 9.32 14.22
N GLU A 119 -33.60 8.44 14.08
CA GLU A 119 -34.77 8.35 14.96
C GLU A 119 -34.88 6.97 15.62
N HIS A 120 -35.60 6.91 16.73
CA HIS A 120 -36.19 5.70 17.27
C HIS A 120 -37.42 5.27 16.44
N LEU A 121 -37.85 4.01 16.58
CA LEU A 121 -39.00 3.50 15.81
C LEU A 121 -40.27 4.33 16.05
N ASP A 122 -40.44 4.87 17.26
CA ASP A 122 -41.55 5.73 17.69
C ASP A 122 -41.47 7.18 17.18
N GLY A 123 -40.50 7.52 16.32
CA GLY A 123 -40.38 8.86 15.74
C GLY A 123 -39.66 9.88 16.62
N THR A 124 -39.22 9.50 17.80
CA THR A 124 -38.40 10.39 18.64
C THR A 124 -36.98 10.47 18.09
N PRO A 125 -36.34 11.66 18.04
CA PRO A 125 -34.95 11.80 17.62
C PRO A 125 -34.01 11.02 18.56
N ALA A 126 -33.05 10.29 17.99
CA ALA A 126 -32.02 9.65 18.79
C ALA A 126 -31.06 10.71 19.33
N SER A 127 -30.80 10.68 20.63
CA SER A 127 -29.91 11.63 21.32
C SER A 127 -28.46 11.62 20.82
N ASP A 128 -28.04 10.51 20.21
CA ASP A 128 -26.72 10.32 19.60
C ASP A 128 -26.68 10.64 18.10
N SER A 129 -27.78 11.13 17.51
CA SER A 129 -27.88 11.42 16.08
C SER A 129 -27.10 12.69 15.66
N PRO A 130 -26.63 12.78 14.40
CA PRO A 130 -26.01 13.99 13.89
C PRO A 130 -26.97 15.19 13.92
N GLN A 131 -26.42 16.40 14.14
CA GLN A 131 -27.19 17.64 13.97
C GLN A 131 -27.79 17.70 12.56
N GLY A 132 -29.10 17.91 12.47
CA GLY A 132 -29.86 17.93 11.21
C GLY A 132 -30.56 16.61 10.84
N GLY A 133 -30.44 15.55 11.65
CA GLY A 133 -31.21 14.31 11.48
C GLY A 133 -30.63 13.35 10.44
N ALA A 134 -31.50 12.59 9.77
CA ALA A 134 -31.09 11.55 8.83
C ALA A 134 -30.51 12.11 7.52
N ARG A 135 -29.28 11.70 7.19
CA ARG A 135 -28.60 12.15 5.96
C ARG A 135 -29.12 11.42 4.73
N SER A 136 -29.34 12.17 3.64
CA SER A 136 -29.60 11.58 2.33
C SER A 136 -28.30 11.12 1.66
N ARG A 137 -28.38 10.12 0.79
CA ARG A 137 -27.25 9.58 0.01
C ARG A 137 -27.69 9.16 -1.38
N ARG A 138 -26.75 9.13 -2.32
CA ARG A 138 -26.99 8.55 -3.65
C ARG A 138 -27.01 7.03 -3.54
N VAL A 139 -27.89 6.40 -4.32
CA VAL A 139 -27.96 4.94 -4.49
C VAL A 139 -28.03 4.65 -5.99
N PHE A 140 -27.58 3.47 -6.41
CA PHE A 140 -27.60 3.11 -7.83
C PHE A 140 -29.03 2.82 -8.35
N ALA A 141 -29.84 2.15 -7.53
CA ALA A 141 -31.22 1.75 -7.83
C ALA A 141 -32.02 1.68 -6.51
N PRO A 142 -33.36 1.67 -6.54
CA PRO A 142 -34.16 1.48 -5.34
C PRO A 142 -33.88 0.12 -4.70
N HIS A 143 -33.94 0.06 -3.37
CA HIS A 143 -33.71 -1.19 -2.64
C HIS A 143 -34.80 -2.23 -2.91
N GLN A 144 -34.44 -3.50 -2.84
CA GLN A 144 -35.39 -4.59 -2.98
C GLN A 144 -36.44 -4.57 -1.85
N PRO A 145 -37.71 -4.94 -2.12
CA PRO A 145 -38.74 -4.93 -1.09
C PRO A 145 -38.44 -5.93 0.04
N ALA A 146 -37.78 -7.05 -0.26
CA ALA A 146 -37.29 -7.99 0.75
C ALA A 146 -36.29 -7.36 1.73
N THR A 147 -35.47 -6.39 1.27
CA THR A 147 -34.57 -5.64 2.14
C THR A 147 -35.31 -4.63 2.98
N VAL A 148 -36.30 -3.94 2.41
CA VAL A 148 -37.16 -3.03 3.18
C VAL A 148 -37.92 -3.79 4.26
N GLU A 149 -38.48 -4.96 3.94
CA GLU A 149 -39.13 -5.85 4.90
C GLU A 149 -38.19 -6.28 6.02
N ARG A 150 -36.95 -6.66 5.68
CA ARG A 150 -35.92 -7.00 6.66
C ARG A 150 -35.62 -5.82 7.59
N TRP A 151 -35.41 -4.62 7.04
CA TRP A 151 -35.18 -3.42 7.84
C TRP A 151 -36.34 -3.09 8.77
N MET A 152 -37.59 -3.30 8.33
CA MET A 152 -38.77 -3.15 9.20
C MET A 152 -38.71 -4.12 10.38
N ARG A 153 -38.45 -5.41 10.13
CA ARG A 153 -38.32 -6.43 11.18
C ARG A 153 -37.14 -6.14 12.14
N GLU A 154 -36.00 -5.69 11.60
CA GLU A 154 -34.85 -5.29 12.40
C GLU A 154 -35.16 -4.09 13.31
N ALA A 155 -35.91 -3.10 12.79
CA ALA A 155 -36.32 -1.93 13.53
C ALA A 155 -37.30 -2.27 14.65
N GLU A 156 -38.26 -3.16 14.40
CA GLU A 156 -39.17 -3.70 15.42
C GLU A 156 -38.42 -4.48 16.50
N ARG A 157 -37.37 -5.22 16.12
CA ARG A 157 -36.53 -5.97 17.07
C ARG A 157 -35.64 -5.05 17.93
N MET A 158 -35.18 -3.92 17.38
CA MET A 158 -34.33 -2.96 18.08
C MET A 158 -34.84 -1.52 17.94
N PRO A 159 -35.96 -1.16 18.62
CA PRO A 159 -36.62 0.14 18.43
C PRO A 159 -35.74 1.36 18.73
N ALA A 160 -34.81 1.23 19.69
CA ALA A 160 -33.90 2.30 20.09
C ALA A 160 -32.68 2.46 19.17
N ALA A 161 -32.43 1.52 18.25
CA ALA A 161 -31.36 1.55 17.25
C ALA A 161 -31.80 0.78 15.99
N PRO A 162 -32.79 1.33 15.27
CA PRO A 162 -33.56 0.55 14.31
C PRO A 162 -32.76 0.14 13.06
N THR A 163 -31.75 0.91 12.66
CA THR A 163 -30.93 0.63 11.46
C THR A 163 -29.51 0.24 11.81
N PHE A 164 -28.81 -0.37 10.85
CA PHE A 164 -27.36 -0.63 10.96
C PHE A 164 -26.59 0.66 11.31
N ARG A 165 -26.91 1.78 10.65
CA ARG A 165 -26.26 3.08 10.90
C ARG A 165 -26.53 3.61 12.31
N ALA A 166 -27.73 3.41 12.84
CA ALA A 166 -28.03 3.74 14.23
C ALA A 166 -27.24 2.86 15.23
N ARG A 167 -27.06 1.57 14.90
CA ARG A 167 -26.31 0.62 15.75
C ARG A 167 -24.80 0.89 15.77
N LEU A 168 -24.23 1.49 14.72
CA LEU A 168 -22.82 1.90 14.69
C LEU A 168 -22.46 2.86 15.84
N ARG A 169 -23.41 3.71 16.27
CA ARG A 169 -23.22 4.65 17.40
C ARG A 169 -23.22 3.98 18.77
N LYS A 170 -23.70 2.75 18.85
CA LYS A 170 -23.87 1.98 20.10
C LYS A 170 -22.93 0.77 20.19
N LEU A 171 -21.84 0.77 19.44
CA LEU A 171 -20.84 -0.30 19.50
C LEU A 171 -20.19 -0.39 20.89
N PRO A 172 -20.02 -1.59 21.47
CA PRO A 172 -19.50 -1.76 22.82
C PRO A 172 -17.99 -1.49 22.93
N THR A 173 -17.58 -0.73 23.97
CA THR A 173 -16.16 -0.38 24.19
C THR A 173 -15.30 -1.56 24.65
N MET A 174 -15.85 -2.49 25.44
CA MET A 174 -15.13 -3.48 26.26
C MET A 174 -14.72 -4.78 25.53
N ARG A 175 -14.74 -4.81 24.19
CA ARG A 175 -14.54 -6.05 23.38
C ARG A 175 -13.34 -5.98 22.41
N LEU A 176 -12.34 -5.17 22.72
CA LEU A 176 -11.08 -5.15 21.99
C LEU A 176 -10.01 -5.75 22.89
N ASP A 177 -9.36 -6.82 22.44
CA ASP A 177 -8.32 -7.50 23.21
C ASP A 177 -7.03 -6.67 23.21
N TYR A 178 -6.80 -5.94 24.30
CA TYR A 178 -5.59 -5.15 24.49
C TYR A 178 -4.31 -6.01 24.67
N LYS A 179 -4.45 -7.33 24.88
CA LYS A 179 -3.31 -8.26 24.96
C LYS A 179 -2.92 -8.86 23.62
N ARG A 180 -3.81 -8.85 22.62
CA ARG A 180 -3.55 -9.38 21.27
C ARG A 180 -3.44 -8.30 20.19
N LEU A 181 -4.13 -7.17 20.33
CA LEU A 181 -4.05 -6.07 19.39
C LEU A 181 -2.86 -5.16 19.72
N ARG A 182 -2.10 -4.81 18.69
CA ARG A 182 -1.10 -3.74 18.79
C ARG A 182 -1.81 -2.40 19.03
N SER A 183 -1.14 -1.46 19.71
CA SER A 183 -1.66 -0.11 19.98
C SER A 183 -2.16 0.58 18.71
N ALA A 184 -1.43 0.47 17.60
CA ALA A 184 -1.83 1.00 16.30
C ALA A 184 -3.13 0.37 15.77
N GLN A 185 -3.28 -0.95 15.87
CA GLN A 185 -4.49 -1.64 15.42
C GLN A 185 -5.71 -1.23 16.26
N TYR A 186 -5.53 -1.13 17.57
CA TYR A 186 -6.57 -0.65 18.49
C TYR A 186 -7.01 0.78 18.13
N LYS A 187 -6.06 1.71 17.95
CA LYS A 187 -6.33 3.09 17.55
C LYS A 187 -7.07 3.15 16.21
N SER A 188 -6.63 2.38 15.22
CA SER A 188 -7.28 2.29 13.91
C SER A 188 -8.71 1.80 13.99
N ILE A 189 -8.99 0.75 14.76
CA ILE A 189 -10.36 0.23 14.94
C ILE A 189 -11.24 1.28 15.62
N LYS A 190 -10.75 1.92 16.69
CA LYS A 190 -11.51 2.97 17.39
C LYS A 190 -11.81 4.18 16.52
N ALA A 191 -10.83 4.63 15.75
CA ALA A 191 -11.03 5.76 14.86
C ALA A 191 -11.98 5.43 13.71
N LEU A 192 -11.90 4.21 13.17
CA LEU A 192 -12.87 3.70 12.20
C LEU A 192 -14.28 3.66 12.79
N GLU A 193 -14.47 3.08 13.98
CA GLU A 193 -15.78 3.03 14.66
C GLU A 193 -16.35 4.44 14.88
N LYS A 194 -15.52 5.40 15.32
CA LYS A 194 -15.91 6.79 15.49
C LYS A 194 -16.36 7.43 14.17
N SER A 195 -15.63 7.18 13.09
CA SER A 195 -15.94 7.73 11.77
C SER A 195 -17.25 7.16 11.20
N LEU A 196 -17.43 5.84 11.33
CA LEU A 196 -18.65 5.15 10.92
C LEU A 196 -19.86 5.61 11.75
N ALA A 197 -19.70 5.77 13.07
CA ALA A 197 -20.73 6.33 13.96
C ALA A 197 -21.11 7.78 13.60
N GLY A 198 -20.15 8.57 13.09
CA GLY A 198 -20.38 9.92 12.56
C GLY A 198 -21.13 9.96 11.23
N GLY A 199 -21.50 8.81 10.67
CA GLY A 199 -22.21 8.70 9.39
C GLY A 199 -21.33 8.94 8.17
N ASN A 200 -20.00 8.85 8.32
CA ASN A 200 -19.09 8.92 7.18
C ASN A 200 -19.16 7.62 6.39
N GLN A 201 -19.57 7.70 5.13
CA GLN A 201 -19.73 6.53 4.28
C GLN A 201 -18.38 5.92 3.87
N ARG A 202 -17.33 6.76 3.76
CA ARG A 202 -16.01 6.36 3.29
C ARG A 202 -14.98 6.65 4.35
N ALA A 203 -14.10 5.69 4.66
CA ALA A 203 -13.03 5.83 5.65
C ALA A 203 -11.72 5.26 5.12
N LEU A 204 -10.61 5.99 5.30
CA LEU A 204 -9.28 5.58 4.88
C LEU A 204 -8.40 5.27 6.09
N ILE A 205 -7.78 4.09 6.10
CA ILE A 205 -6.76 3.70 7.09
C ILE A 205 -5.42 3.56 6.37
N GLN A 206 -4.45 4.39 6.78
CA GLN A 206 -3.07 4.25 6.36
C GLN A 206 -2.29 3.45 7.40
N MET A 207 -1.67 2.36 6.97
CA MET A 207 -0.84 1.52 7.84
C MET A 207 0.38 0.99 7.10
N ALA A 208 1.55 1.05 7.73
CA ALA A 208 2.79 0.49 7.20
C ALA A 208 2.61 -0.96 6.76
N THR A 209 3.37 -1.35 5.74
CA THR A 209 3.43 -2.75 5.29
C THR A 209 3.86 -3.64 6.46
N GLY A 210 3.10 -4.73 6.69
CA GLY A 210 3.35 -5.64 7.81
C GLY A 210 2.85 -5.23 9.19
N ALA A 211 2.24 -4.06 9.32
CA ALA A 211 1.62 -3.64 10.56
C ALA A 211 0.39 -4.47 10.99
N GLY A 212 -0.12 -5.34 10.12
CA GLY A 212 -1.30 -6.17 10.36
C GLY A 212 -2.61 -5.48 9.91
N LYS A 213 -2.63 -4.94 8.69
CA LYS A 213 -3.80 -4.28 8.08
C LYS A 213 -5.00 -5.23 8.00
N THR A 214 -4.78 -6.41 7.42
CA THR A 214 -5.81 -7.44 7.26
C THR A 214 -6.39 -7.85 8.60
N TYR A 215 -5.55 -8.14 9.60
CA TYR A 215 -5.99 -8.48 10.96
C TYR A 215 -6.85 -7.37 11.60
N THR A 216 -6.43 -6.10 11.46
CA THR A 216 -7.20 -4.93 11.95
C THR A 216 -8.62 -4.92 11.39
N VAL A 217 -8.77 -5.24 10.10
CA VAL A 217 -10.09 -5.24 9.45
C VAL A 217 -10.86 -6.52 9.72
N VAL A 218 -10.24 -7.69 9.82
CA VAL A 218 -10.94 -8.91 10.27
C VAL A 218 -11.61 -8.68 11.64
N GLN A 219 -10.89 -8.05 12.57
CA GLN A 219 -11.41 -7.66 13.88
C GLN A 219 -12.56 -6.64 13.77
N SER A 220 -12.45 -5.66 12.85
CA SER A 220 -13.50 -4.67 12.59
C SER A 220 -14.76 -5.33 11.99
N SER A 221 -14.60 -6.18 10.97
CA SER A 221 -15.66 -6.96 10.32
C SER A 221 -16.41 -7.81 11.33
N TYR A 222 -15.70 -8.53 12.21
CA TYR A 222 -16.34 -9.30 13.29
C TYR A 222 -17.21 -8.41 14.18
N ARG A 223 -16.71 -7.24 14.59
CA ARG A 223 -17.45 -6.32 15.46
C ARG A 223 -18.68 -5.74 14.75
N LEU A 224 -18.57 -5.38 13.47
CA LEU A 224 -19.68 -4.87 12.68
C LEU A 224 -20.77 -5.95 12.49
N LEU A 225 -20.38 -7.18 12.16
CA LEU A 225 -21.30 -8.32 12.02
C LEU A 225 -21.97 -8.67 13.36
N ARG A 226 -21.19 -8.79 14.43
CA ARG A 226 -21.67 -9.32 15.73
C ARG A 226 -22.35 -8.28 16.61
N HIS A 227 -21.98 -7.00 16.51
CA HIS A 227 -22.43 -5.97 17.46
C HIS A 227 -23.26 -4.86 16.82
N ALA A 228 -22.94 -4.46 15.59
CA ALA A 228 -23.81 -3.54 14.84
C ALA A 228 -24.86 -4.28 13.98
N GLY A 229 -24.74 -5.60 13.82
CA GLY A 229 -25.69 -6.40 13.06
C GLY A 229 -25.60 -6.15 11.55
N ALA A 230 -24.39 -5.92 11.02
CA ALA A 230 -24.17 -5.96 9.58
C ALA A 230 -24.61 -7.33 9.04
N ARG A 231 -25.29 -7.34 7.89
CA ARG A 231 -25.70 -8.55 7.18
C ARG A 231 -24.51 -9.17 6.46
N ARG A 232 -23.74 -8.37 5.71
CA ARG A 232 -22.59 -8.86 4.92
C ARG A 232 -21.44 -7.87 4.82
N VAL A 233 -20.23 -8.41 4.81
CA VAL A 233 -18.98 -7.71 4.51
C VAL A 233 -18.38 -8.26 3.21
N LEU A 234 -18.04 -7.37 2.29
CA LEU A 234 -17.24 -7.66 1.11
C LEU A 234 -15.79 -7.23 1.35
N PHE A 235 -14.82 -8.12 1.11
CA PHE A 235 -13.40 -7.81 1.11
C PHE A 235 -12.86 -7.90 -0.32
N LEU A 236 -12.45 -6.75 -0.85
CA LEU A 236 -11.91 -6.58 -2.19
C LEU A 236 -10.40 -6.54 -2.18
N VAL A 237 -9.82 -7.26 -3.13
CA VAL A 237 -8.39 -7.30 -3.42
C VAL A 237 -8.15 -7.05 -4.90
N ASP A 238 -6.94 -6.65 -5.24
CA ASP A 238 -6.52 -6.45 -6.62
C ASP A 238 -6.26 -7.78 -7.37
N ARG A 239 -5.86 -8.83 -6.65
CA ARG A 239 -5.36 -10.10 -7.23
C ARG A 239 -5.84 -11.33 -6.47
N ASN A 240 -5.98 -12.45 -7.19
CA ASN A 240 -6.50 -13.70 -6.65
C ASN A 240 -5.67 -14.24 -5.47
N ASN A 241 -4.33 -14.17 -5.54
CA ASN A 241 -3.45 -14.64 -4.47
C ASN A 241 -3.60 -13.83 -3.16
N LEU A 242 -3.79 -12.52 -3.25
CA LEU A 242 -4.12 -11.66 -2.11
C LEU A 242 -5.49 -12.05 -1.53
N GLY A 243 -6.45 -12.44 -2.39
CA GLY A 243 -7.76 -12.95 -1.98
C GLY A 243 -7.65 -14.24 -1.17
N LYS A 244 -6.83 -15.19 -1.63
CA LYS A 244 -6.53 -16.44 -0.89
C LYS A 244 -5.88 -16.16 0.47
N GLN A 245 -5.00 -15.16 0.56
CA GLN A 245 -4.38 -14.75 1.84
C GLN A 245 -5.41 -14.15 2.81
N ALA A 246 -6.22 -13.21 2.33
CA ALA A 246 -7.30 -12.64 3.12
C ALA A 246 -8.28 -13.74 3.59
N TYR A 247 -8.60 -14.71 2.74
CA TYR A 247 -9.44 -15.85 3.09
C TYR A 247 -8.88 -16.65 4.25
N ASN A 248 -7.59 -17.00 4.21
CA ASN A 248 -6.95 -17.71 5.30
C ASN A 248 -6.93 -16.89 6.59
N GLU A 249 -6.67 -15.57 6.51
CA GLU A 249 -6.69 -14.69 7.69
C GLU A 249 -8.09 -14.66 8.35
N TYR A 250 -9.16 -14.54 7.56
CA TYR A 250 -10.53 -14.60 8.07
C TYR A 250 -10.89 -15.99 8.64
N ARG A 251 -10.42 -17.06 8.00
CA ARG A 251 -10.67 -18.44 8.44
C ARG A 251 -10.01 -18.72 9.78
N ASP A 252 -8.76 -18.31 9.93
CA ASP A 252 -7.92 -18.68 11.08
C ASP A 252 -8.09 -17.70 12.27
N PHE A 253 -8.78 -16.57 12.06
CA PHE A 253 -9.08 -15.61 13.11
C PHE A 253 -10.03 -16.16 14.18
N VAL A 254 -9.64 -16.06 15.45
CA VAL A 254 -10.45 -16.47 16.61
C VAL A 254 -10.84 -15.24 17.43
N PRO A 255 -12.14 -14.87 17.47
CA PRO A 255 -12.61 -13.75 18.27
C PRO A 255 -12.35 -13.91 19.78
N LEU A 256 -12.16 -12.80 20.49
CA LEU A 256 -11.95 -12.82 21.94
C LEU A 256 -13.15 -13.49 22.66
N GLY A 257 -12.86 -14.48 23.50
CA GLY A 257 -13.86 -15.23 24.25
C GLY A 257 -14.61 -16.28 23.43
N ALA A 258 -14.32 -16.42 22.14
CA ALA A 258 -14.85 -17.52 21.33
C ALA A 258 -14.01 -18.79 21.49
N ARG A 259 -14.67 -19.95 21.45
CA ARG A 259 -14.02 -21.26 21.44
C ARG A 259 -13.66 -21.72 20.03
N THR A 260 -14.33 -21.17 19.03
CA THR A 260 -14.19 -21.57 17.63
C THR A 260 -13.74 -20.39 16.77
N PRO A 261 -13.06 -20.66 15.64
CA PRO A 261 -12.71 -19.64 14.66
C PRO A 261 -13.94 -18.91 14.09
N LEU A 262 -13.69 -17.74 13.51
CA LEU A 262 -14.73 -16.86 12.97
C LEU A 262 -15.56 -17.52 11.88
N HIS A 263 -14.94 -18.29 10.99
CA HIS A 263 -15.63 -18.89 9.84
C HIS A 263 -16.70 -19.92 10.25
N GLU A 264 -16.57 -20.55 11.42
CA GLU A 264 -17.58 -21.47 11.97
C GLU A 264 -18.81 -20.72 12.50
N GLN A 265 -18.63 -19.46 12.93
CA GLN A 265 -19.71 -18.61 13.44
C GLN A 265 -20.33 -17.74 12.34
N MET A 266 -19.53 -17.38 11.34
CA MET A 266 -19.84 -16.45 10.25
C MET A 266 -19.33 -17.05 8.95
N PRO A 267 -20.19 -17.73 8.16
CA PRO A 267 -19.78 -18.40 6.93
C PRO A 267 -19.02 -17.46 5.98
N LEU A 268 -17.89 -17.97 5.49
CA LEU A 268 -16.90 -17.27 4.67
C LEU A 268 -16.89 -17.84 3.24
N ARG A 269 -16.93 -16.95 2.25
CA ARG A 269 -16.97 -17.30 0.82
C ARG A 269 -15.84 -16.62 0.03
N LEU A 270 -15.17 -17.38 -0.83
CA LEU A 270 -14.35 -16.83 -1.91
C LEU A 270 -15.22 -16.74 -3.18
N PHE A 271 -15.29 -15.56 -3.78
CA PHE A 271 -16.16 -15.25 -4.91
C PHE A 271 -15.52 -15.74 -6.22
N SER A 272 -15.86 -16.96 -6.57
CA SER A 272 -15.34 -17.65 -7.75
C SER A 272 -16.19 -18.83 -8.23
N LYS A 273 -17.00 -19.39 -7.34
CA LYS A 273 -17.90 -20.52 -7.62
C LYS A 273 -19.32 -20.14 -7.24
N GLY A 274 -20.27 -20.24 -8.17
CA GLY A 274 -21.71 -20.14 -7.88
C GLY A 274 -22.20 -18.79 -7.34
N ALA A 275 -23.49 -18.74 -6.98
CA ALA A 275 -24.11 -17.58 -6.34
C ALA A 275 -23.66 -17.43 -4.88
N VAL A 276 -23.67 -16.21 -4.37
CA VAL A 276 -23.47 -15.93 -2.94
C VAL A 276 -24.73 -16.36 -2.19
N ALA A 277 -24.61 -17.30 -1.27
CA ALA A 277 -25.75 -17.80 -0.51
C ALA A 277 -26.21 -16.75 0.52
N ASP A 278 -27.48 -16.82 0.92
CA ASP A 278 -28.02 -15.84 1.88
C ASP A 278 -27.28 -15.90 3.24
N SER A 279 -26.82 -17.10 3.62
CA SER A 279 -26.06 -17.38 4.84
C SER A 279 -24.63 -16.85 4.83
N ASP A 280 -24.05 -16.56 3.66
CA ASP A 280 -22.68 -16.07 3.56
C ASP A 280 -22.60 -14.66 4.18
N LYS A 281 -21.70 -14.50 5.17
CA LYS A 281 -21.52 -13.25 5.93
C LYS A 281 -20.32 -12.46 5.47
N ILE A 282 -19.29 -13.15 5.01
CA ILE A 282 -18.03 -12.55 4.57
C ILE A 282 -17.75 -13.08 3.17
N VAL A 283 -17.64 -12.16 2.21
CA VAL A 283 -17.36 -12.49 0.81
C VAL A 283 -16.02 -11.85 0.44
N ILE A 284 -15.12 -12.64 -0.12
CA ILE A 284 -13.81 -12.17 -0.58
C ILE A 284 -13.79 -12.27 -2.10
N SER A 285 -13.47 -11.18 -2.79
CA SER A 285 -13.46 -11.14 -4.26
C SER A 285 -12.32 -10.26 -4.78
N THR A 286 -11.93 -10.51 -6.02
CA THR A 286 -11.21 -9.49 -6.80
C THR A 286 -12.23 -8.50 -7.37
N ILE A 287 -11.82 -7.24 -7.59
CA ILE A 287 -12.71 -6.22 -8.15
C ILE A 287 -13.15 -6.56 -9.58
N GLN A 288 -12.28 -7.22 -10.33
CA GLN A 288 -12.49 -7.68 -11.71
C GLN A 288 -13.59 -8.76 -11.77
N ARG A 289 -13.57 -9.75 -10.88
CA ARG A 289 -14.60 -10.81 -10.84
C ARG A 289 -15.95 -10.26 -10.40
N LEU A 290 -15.95 -9.30 -9.46
CA LEU A 290 -17.16 -8.62 -9.03
C LEU A 290 -17.76 -7.81 -10.20
N TRP A 291 -16.93 -7.09 -10.93
CA TRP A 291 -17.33 -6.38 -12.14
C TRP A 291 -17.98 -7.31 -13.16
N CYS A 292 -17.36 -8.47 -13.47
CA CYS A 292 -17.95 -9.43 -14.41
C CYS A 292 -19.39 -9.78 -14.04
N LYS A 293 -19.65 -10.05 -12.75
CA LYS A 293 -21.00 -10.36 -12.28
C LYS A 293 -21.96 -9.18 -12.44
N LEU A 294 -21.53 -7.96 -12.16
CA LEU A 294 -22.36 -6.74 -12.32
C LEU A 294 -22.61 -6.37 -13.79
N SER A 295 -21.73 -6.78 -14.69
CA SER A 295 -21.84 -6.50 -16.13
C SER A 295 -22.45 -7.66 -16.93
N GLY A 296 -22.86 -8.74 -16.28
CA GLY A 296 -23.40 -9.93 -16.94
C GLY A 296 -22.38 -10.74 -17.74
N ILE A 297 -21.08 -10.49 -17.52
CA ILE A 297 -19.98 -11.22 -18.15
C ILE A 297 -19.73 -12.51 -17.35
N PRO A 298 -19.55 -13.68 -18.01
CA PRO A 298 -19.22 -14.92 -17.31
C PRO A 298 -17.99 -14.75 -16.41
N VAL A 299 -18.13 -15.09 -15.13
CA VAL A 299 -17.02 -15.02 -14.17
C VAL A 299 -16.03 -16.15 -14.49
N PRO A 300 -14.74 -15.86 -14.68
CA PRO A 300 -13.71 -16.87 -14.96
C PRO A 300 -13.53 -17.89 -13.84
N ALA A 301 -12.95 -19.04 -14.18
CA ALA A 301 -12.62 -20.09 -13.22
C ALA A 301 -11.49 -19.68 -12.27
N ASP A 302 -11.43 -20.35 -11.12
CA ASP A 302 -10.52 -20.00 -10.02
C ASP A 302 -9.02 -20.13 -10.34
N ASP A 303 -8.70 -21.03 -11.26
CA ASP A 303 -7.36 -21.39 -11.71
C ASP A 303 -6.84 -20.51 -12.85
N ASP A 304 -7.67 -19.63 -13.43
CA ASP A 304 -7.24 -18.63 -14.40
C ASP A 304 -6.58 -17.43 -13.69
N GLU A 305 -5.34 -17.63 -13.21
CA GLU A 305 -4.55 -16.56 -12.56
C GLU A 305 -4.14 -15.43 -13.50
N SER A 306 -4.33 -15.60 -14.81
CA SER A 306 -4.02 -14.60 -15.84
C SER A 306 -5.12 -13.55 -16.02
N PHE A 307 -6.31 -13.79 -15.46
CA PHE A 307 -7.47 -12.96 -15.71
C PHE A 307 -7.34 -11.56 -15.10
N GLU A 308 -6.91 -11.47 -13.85
CA GLU A 308 -6.87 -10.25 -13.05
C GLU A 308 -5.79 -9.25 -13.50
N THR A 309 -4.79 -9.69 -14.27
CA THR A 309 -3.64 -8.87 -14.66
C THR A 309 -3.84 -8.13 -15.98
N GLU A 310 -4.33 -8.80 -17.02
CA GLU A 310 -4.43 -8.16 -18.35
C GLU A 310 -5.78 -8.36 -19.05
N ARG A 311 -6.43 -9.51 -18.84
CA ARG A 311 -7.63 -9.86 -19.59
C ARG A 311 -8.85 -9.05 -19.14
N ALA A 312 -9.02 -8.88 -17.83
CA ALA A 312 -10.06 -8.03 -17.27
C ALA A 312 -9.93 -6.57 -17.74
N ASP A 313 -8.70 -6.05 -17.75
CA ASP A 313 -8.38 -4.70 -18.18
C ASP A 313 -8.72 -4.44 -19.65
N ARG A 314 -8.46 -5.42 -20.53
CA ARG A 314 -8.86 -5.36 -21.94
C ARG A 314 -10.38 -5.38 -22.11
N LEU A 315 -11.07 -6.23 -21.36
CA LEU A 315 -12.53 -6.38 -21.45
C LEU A 315 -13.26 -5.11 -20.96
N ALA A 316 -12.73 -4.45 -19.94
CA ALA A 316 -13.38 -3.31 -19.31
C ALA A 316 -13.02 -1.94 -19.94
N GLY A 317 -12.14 -1.87 -20.95
CA GLY A 317 -11.92 -0.66 -21.74
C GLY A 317 -11.23 0.48 -20.96
N SER A 318 -11.74 1.71 -21.05
CA SER A 318 -11.25 2.86 -20.23
C SER A 318 -11.97 2.95 -18.89
N VAL A 319 -13.29 2.72 -18.87
CA VAL A 319 -14.15 2.77 -17.69
C VAL A 319 -15.06 1.55 -17.67
N ALA A 320 -15.12 0.85 -16.54
CA ALA A 320 -15.98 -0.30 -16.35
C ALA A 320 -17.46 0.13 -16.36
N SER A 321 -18.25 -0.39 -17.29
CA SER A 321 -19.71 -0.26 -17.25
C SER A 321 -20.30 -1.26 -16.26
N VAL A 322 -21.25 -0.79 -15.44
CA VAL A 322 -21.98 -1.62 -14.46
C VAL A 322 -23.47 -1.50 -14.72
N GLY A 323 -24.19 -2.64 -14.62
CA GLY A 323 -25.64 -2.70 -14.74
C GLY A 323 -26.28 -3.13 -13.42
N TYR A 324 -27.59 -2.94 -13.31
CA TYR A 324 -28.34 -3.49 -12.17
C TYR A 324 -28.28 -5.02 -12.19
N CYS A 325 -27.80 -5.62 -11.10
CA CYS A 325 -27.69 -7.07 -10.95
C CYS A 325 -28.69 -7.56 -9.89
N PRO A 326 -29.77 -8.28 -10.26
CA PRO A 326 -30.75 -8.77 -9.29
C PRO A 326 -30.17 -9.71 -8.22
N ASP A 327 -29.12 -10.46 -8.58
CA ASP A 327 -28.40 -11.37 -7.66
C ASP A 327 -27.48 -10.64 -6.68
N LEU A 328 -27.04 -9.43 -7.05
CA LEU A 328 -26.19 -8.56 -6.24
C LEU A 328 -26.78 -7.14 -6.26
N PRO A 329 -27.95 -6.90 -5.63
CA PRO A 329 -28.55 -5.58 -5.58
C PRO A 329 -27.65 -4.56 -4.83
N PRO A 330 -27.87 -3.25 -4.99
CA PRO A 330 -27.07 -2.22 -4.33
C PRO A 330 -26.95 -2.37 -2.81
N ASP A 331 -27.99 -2.88 -2.13
CA ASP A 331 -28.03 -3.15 -0.68
C ASP A 331 -27.51 -4.53 -0.27
N PHE A 332 -26.84 -5.25 -1.17
CA PHE A 332 -26.41 -6.62 -0.88
C PHE A 332 -25.31 -6.70 0.20
N PHE A 333 -24.44 -5.69 0.25
CA PHE A 333 -23.36 -5.54 1.23
C PHE A 333 -23.58 -4.29 2.08
N ASP A 334 -23.38 -4.39 3.40
CA ASP A 334 -23.43 -3.21 4.29
C ASP A 334 -22.05 -2.54 4.41
N VAL A 335 -20.98 -3.32 4.23
CA VAL A 335 -19.59 -2.89 4.38
C VAL A 335 -18.74 -3.48 3.27
N ILE A 336 -17.94 -2.63 2.63
CA ILE A 336 -16.94 -3.00 1.64
C ILE A 336 -15.58 -2.58 2.18
N VAL A 337 -14.64 -3.51 2.19
CA VAL A 337 -13.24 -3.27 2.52
C VAL A 337 -12.45 -3.40 1.23
N VAL A 338 -11.58 -2.42 0.94
CA VAL A 338 -10.70 -2.45 -0.23
C VAL A 338 -9.25 -2.46 0.23
N ASP A 339 -8.56 -3.58 0.04
CA ASP A 339 -7.13 -3.69 0.33
C ASP A 339 -6.29 -3.10 -0.80
N GLU A 340 -5.13 -2.53 -0.44
CA GLU A 340 -4.26 -1.77 -1.35
C GLU A 340 -5.07 -0.79 -2.22
N CYS A 341 -5.96 -0.02 -1.57
CA CYS A 341 -7.05 0.69 -2.25
C CYS A 341 -6.58 1.66 -3.33
N HIS A 342 -5.37 2.20 -3.25
CA HIS A 342 -4.76 3.03 -4.30
C HIS A 342 -4.52 2.29 -5.63
N ARG A 343 -4.73 0.97 -5.70
CA ARG A 343 -4.72 0.22 -6.97
C ARG A 343 -6.11 0.09 -7.57
N SER A 344 -7.12 -0.14 -6.72
CA SER A 344 -8.45 -0.57 -7.16
C SER A 344 -9.53 0.54 -7.16
N ILE A 345 -9.29 1.68 -6.48
CA ILE A 345 -10.29 2.77 -6.40
C ILE A 345 -10.21 3.76 -7.58
N TYR A 346 -9.17 3.68 -8.41
CA TYR A 346 -8.94 4.66 -9.49
C TYR A 346 -9.42 4.20 -10.85
N GLY A 347 -9.71 5.23 -11.67
CA GLY A 347 -9.99 5.10 -13.09
C GLY A 347 -11.11 4.10 -13.34
N ARG A 348 -10.74 2.98 -13.96
CA ARG A 348 -11.67 2.02 -14.55
C ARG A 348 -12.69 1.43 -13.57
N TRP A 349 -12.29 1.09 -12.35
CA TRP A 349 -13.10 0.25 -11.45
C TRP A 349 -14.00 1.03 -10.49
N ARG A 350 -13.86 2.36 -10.43
CA ARG A 350 -14.68 3.20 -9.53
C ARG A 350 -16.19 2.94 -9.64
N PRO A 351 -16.80 2.73 -10.82
CA PRO A 351 -18.24 2.44 -10.93
C PRO A 351 -18.70 1.21 -10.15
N VAL A 352 -17.83 0.21 -9.98
CA VAL A 352 -18.11 -1.00 -9.19
C VAL A 352 -18.27 -0.68 -7.71
N LEU A 353 -17.47 0.27 -7.19
CA LEU A 353 -17.54 0.70 -5.79
C LEU A 353 -18.70 1.65 -5.54
N GLU A 354 -19.04 2.50 -6.52
CA GLU A 354 -20.18 3.43 -6.45
C GLU A 354 -21.54 2.73 -6.59
N TYR A 355 -21.57 1.46 -7.03
CA TYR A 355 -22.78 0.68 -7.22
C TYR A 355 -23.51 0.32 -5.90
N PHE A 356 -22.78 0.02 -4.83
CA PHE A 356 -23.35 -0.51 -3.58
C PHE A 356 -23.69 0.61 -2.57
N ASP A 357 -24.86 0.50 -1.90
CA ASP A 357 -25.21 1.31 -0.71
C ASP A 357 -24.52 0.75 0.54
N ALA A 358 -23.19 0.83 0.56
CA ALA A 358 -22.35 0.31 1.63
C ALA A 358 -21.43 1.38 2.23
N HIS A 359 -20.94 1.12 3.44
CA HIS A 359 -19.76 1.83 3.96
C HIS A 359 -18.49 1.27 3.31
N VAL A 360 -17.61 2.13 2.80
CA VAL A 360 -16.37 1.74 2.12
C VAL A 360 -15.16 2.06 2.98
N ILE A 361 -14.36 1.05 3.28
CA ILE A 361 -13.15 1.13 4.11
C ILE A 361 -11.94 0.84 3.24
N GLY A 362 -11.08 1.84 3.03
CA GLY A 362 -9.84 1.72 2.28
C GLY A 362 -8.66 1.39 3.19
N LEU A 363 -7.83 0.43 2.78
CA LEU A 363 -6.56 0.12 3.42
C LEU A 363 -5.42 0.38 2.45
N THR A 364 -4.40 1.11 2.90
CA THR A 364 -3.16 1.26 2.12
C THR A 364 -1.98 1.59 3.01
N ALA A 365 -0.77 1.28 2.55
CA ALA A 365 0.45 1.84 3.14
C ALA A 365 0.83 3.18 2.50
N THR A 366 0.43 3.39 1.25
CA THR A 366 0.92 4.43 0.34
C THR A 366 -0.26 5.17 -0.29
N PRO A 367 -1.00 5.98 0.49
CA PRO A 367 -2.07 6.80 -0.07
C PRO A 367 -1.45 7.86 -0.99
N ILE A 368 -2.10 8.12 -2.12
CA ILE A 368 -1.78 9.22 -3.03
C ILE A 368 -2.91 10.26 -2.97
N HIS A 369 -2.72 11.43 -3.57
CA HIS A 369 -3.71 12.53 -3.52
C HIS A 369 -5.14 12.07 -3.89
N GLN A 370 -5.27 11.27 -4.95
CA GLN A 370 -6.55 10.73 -5.40
C GLN A 370 -7.17 9.77 -4.36
N THR A 371 -6.37 9.11 -3.51
CA THR A 371 -6.86 8.21 -2.45
C THR A 371 -7.64 9.06 -1.48
N PHE A 372 -7.02 10.14 -1.02
CA PHE A 372 -7.64 11.07 -0.10
C PHE A 372 -8.92 11.65 -0.70
N ALA A 373 -8.90 12.06 -1.97
CA ALA A 373 -10.08 12.58 -2.65
C ALA A 373 -11.26 11.58 -2.70
N PHE A 374 -11.01 10.31 -3.05
CA PHE A 374 -12.08 9.30 -3.08
C PHE A 374 -12.69 9.05 -1.70
N PHE A 375 -11.88 9.08 -0.64
CA PHE A 375 -12.32 8.88 0.74
C PHE A 375 -12.72 10.19 1.45
N ASP A 376 -13.07 11.24 0.71
CA ASP A 376 -13.54 12.54 1.26
C ASP A 376 -12.55 13.18 2.25
N ASN A 377 -11.25 12.96 2.04
CA ASN A 377 -10.15 13.31 2.97
C ASN A 377 -10.31 12.75 4.39
N ASN A 378 -11.14 11.72 4.56
CA ASN A 378 -11.42 11.07 5.84
C ASN A 378 -10.36 9.99 6.15
N LEU A 379 -9.11 10.42 6.33
CA LEU A 379 -8.05 9.61 6.91
C LEU A 379 -8.34 9.41 8.39
N VAL A 380 -8.85 8.22 8.76
CA VAL A 380 -9.27 7.95 10.14
C VAL A 380 -8.10 7.54 11.03
N SER A 381 -7.08 6.91 10.46
CA SER A 381 -5.90 6.47 11.20
C SER A 381 -4.68 6.43 10.30
N GLN A 382 -3.54 6.81 10.85
CA GLN A 382 -2.24 6.76 10.21
C GLN A 382 -1.27 6.02 11.14
N TYR A 383 -0.61 5.01 10.59
CA TYR A 383 0.49 4.30 11.23
C TYR A 383 1.64 4.18 10.24
N THR A 384 2.65 5.03 10.38
CA THR A 384 3.73 5.17 9.41
C THR A 384 4.79 4.08 9.57
N TYR A 385 5.73 4.01 8.63
CA TYR A 385 6.84 3.04 8.69
C TYR A 385 7.73 3.32 9.91
N GLU A 386 8.01 4.59 10.18
CA GLU A 386 8.86 5.06 11.28
C GLU A 386 8.23 4.72 12.63
N GLN A 387 6.91 4.89 12.75
CA GLN A 387 6.15 4.45 13.92
C GLN A 387 6.20 2.92 14.07
N ALA A 388 6.12 2.18 12.95
CA ALA A 388 6.24 0.72 12.97
C ALA A 388 7.61 0.22 13.40
N VAL A 389 8.69 0.93 13.04
CA VAL A 389 10.03 0.64 13.53
C VAL A 389 10.15 0.97 15.02
N ALA A 390 9.65 2.13 15.46
CA ALA A 390 9.68 2.54 16.87
C ALA A 390 8.93 1.55 17.79
N ASP A 391 7.80 1.04 17.33
CA ASP A 391 6.99 0.06 18.07
C ASP A 391 7.54 -1.38 17.92
N SER A 392 8.71 -1.57 17.31
CA SER A 392 9.34 -2.88 17.05
C SER A 392 8.45 -3.85 16.26
N VAL A 393 7.55 -3.30 15.43
CA VAL A 393 6.69 -4.06 14.51
C VAL A 393 7.45 -4.39 13.23
N ASN A 394 8.20 -3.41 12.73
CA ASN A 394 9.09 -3.53 11.59
C ASN A 394 10.54 -3.29 12.03
N VAL A 395 11.49 -3.72 11.21
CA VAL A 395 12.90 -3.39 11.34
C VAL A 395 13.23 -2.21 10.42
N ASP A 396 14.25 -1.42 10.80
CA ASP A 396 14.76 -0.30 10.01
C ASP A 396 15.57 -0.79 8.79
N TYR A 397 16.04 0.14 7.94
CA TYR A 397 16.96 -0.19 6.86
C TYR A 397 18.15 0.74 6.76
N ASP A 398 19.23 0.21 6.20
CA ASP A 398 20.36 1.00 5.73
C ASP A 398 20.46 0.93 4.21
N ILE A 399 21.09 1.93 3.60
CA ILE A 399 21.36 1.97 2.16
C ILE A 399 22.85 1.74 1.92
N TYR A 400 23.16 0.80 1.05
CA TYR A 400 24.50 0.53 0.56
C TYR A 400 24.54 0.84 -0.94
N LYS A 401 25.32 1.84 -1.34
CA LYS A 401 25.40 2.26 -2.74
C LYS A 401 26.55 1.54 -3.44
N ILE A 402 26.29 1.08 -4.66
CA ILE A 402 27.29 0.56 -5.60
C ILE A 402 27.16 1.37 -6.89
N GLY A 403 28.06 2.32 -7.11
CA GLY A 403 28.13 3.13 -8.33
C GLY A 403 29.17 2.58 -9.30
N THR A 404 28.77 2.33 -10.54
CA THR A 404 29.70 1.95 -11.62
C THR A 404 29.66 2.96 -12.76
N ARG A 405 30.77 3.06 -13.52
CA ARG A 405 30.89 4.02 -14.62
C ARG A 405 29.81 3.81 -15.68
N ILE A 406 29.58 2.56 -16.09
CA ILE A 406 28.58 2.23 -17.11
C ILE A 406 27.16 2.59 -16.62
N THR A 407 26.89 2.41 -15.32
CA THR A 407 25.59 2.76 -14.73
C THR A 407 25.34 4.26 -14.77
N GLU A 408 26.33 5.07 -14.38
CA GLU A 408 26.17 6.52 -14.28
C GLU A 408 26.23 7.23 -15.65
N GLN A 409 27.08 6.76 -16.55
CA GLN A 409 27.47 7.50 -17.77
C GLN A 409 27.13 6.76 -19.06
N GLY A 410 26.89 5.44 -19.02
CA GLY A 410 26.85 4.59 -20.21
C GLY A 410 28.25 4.15 -20.64
N SER A 411 28.38 3.60 -21.86
CA SER A 411 29.68 3.19 -22.43
C SER A 411 29.66 3.31 -23.95
N VAL A 412 30.76 2.89 -24.57
CA VAL A 412 30.89 2.72 -26.01
C VAL A 412 31.31 1.29 -26.29
N ILE A 413 30.53 0.57 -27.11
CA ILE A 413 30.98 -0.73 -27.63
C ILE A 413 32.04 -0.43 -28.69
N PRO A 414 33.30 -0.86 -28.51
CA PRO A 414 34.38 -0.50 -29.41
C PRO A 414 34.24 -1.20 -30.76
N ALA A 415 34.53 -0.46 -31.83
CA ALA A 415 34.74 -0.99 -33.15
C ALA A 415 36.00 -1.87 -33.22
N LEU A 416 36.16 -2.55 -34.35
CA LEU A 416 37.39 -3.23 -34.76
C LEU A 416 38.65 -2.40 -34.46
N SER A 417 39.56 -2.94 -33.64
CA SER A 417 40.87 -2.34 -33.41
C SER A 417 41.93 -3.01 -34.29
N THR A 418 42.76 -2.17 -34.91
CA THR A 418 43.93 -2.59 -35.67
C THR A 418 45.16 -2.32 -34.80
N GLU A 419 45.78 -3.37 -34.28
CA GLU A 419 46.99 -3.24 -33.46
C GLU A 419 48.21 -3.54 -34.34
N VAL A 420 49.16 -2.61 -34.41
CA VAL A 420 50.43 -2.83 -35.11
C VAL A 420 51.43 -3.35 -34.09
N LEU A 421 51.80 -4.63 -34.21
CA LEU A 421 52.76 -5.28 -33.34
C LEU A 421 54.16 -4.67 -33.53
N PRO A 422 55.06 -4.78 -32.54
CA PRO A 422 56.41 -4.19 -32.60
C PRO A 422 57.27 -4.66 -33.79
N ASP A 423 56.92 -5.77 -34.41
CA ASP A 423 57.55 -6.33 -35.61
C ASP A 423 56.96 -5.79 -36.93
N GLY A 424 56.01 -4.86 -36.86
CA GLY A 424 55.35 -4.25 -38.01
C GLY A 424 54.18 -5.06 -38.56
N THR A 425 53.80 -6.18 -37.96
CA THR A 425 52.63 -6.94 -38.37
C THR A 425 51.34 -6.30 -37.85
N VAL A 426 50.32 -6.25 -38.71
CA VAL A 426 49.02 -5.64 -38.42
C VAL A 426 48.06 -6.73 -37.95
N GLN A 427 47.74 -6.75 -36.66
CA GLN A 427 46.76 -7.66 -36.08
C GLN A 427 45.38 -6.97 -36.04
N GLN A 428 44.44 -7.48 -36.86
CA GLN A 428 43.04 -7.10 -36.75
C GLN A 428 42.36 -7.98 -35.71
N VAL A 429 41.83 -7.36 -34.65
CA VAL A 429 41.05 -8.05 -33.63
C VAL A 429 39.56 -7.82 -33.94
N ASN A 430 38.87 -8.87 -34.37
CA ASN A 430 37.44 -8.81 -34.65
C ASN A 430 36.64 -8.71 -33.34
N SER A 431 36.23 -7.50 -32.98
CA SER A 431 35.23 -7.26 -31.92
C SER A 431 33.87 -7.78 -32.38
N VAL A 432 33.43 -8.90 -31.80
CA VAL A 432 32.09 -9.47 -32.03
C VAL A 432 31.20 -9.23 -30.82
N ILE A 433 29.92 -8.95 -31.05
CA ILE A 433 28.91 -8.82 -29.99
C ILE A 433 27.76 -9.79 -30.23
N ALA A 434 27.16 -10.27 -29.14
CA ALA A 434 25.94 -11.06 -29.21
C ALA A 434 24.71 -10.14 -29.25
N LYS A 435 23.78 -10.47 -30.13
CA LYS A 435 22.40 -9.97 -30.16
C LYS A 435 21.51 -11.07 -29.61
N VAL A 436 20.77 -10.78 -28.56
CA VAL A 436 19.83 -11.74 -27.97
C VAL A 436 18.40 -11.31 -28.26
N HIS A 437 17.65 -12.23 -28.85
CA HIS A 437 16.25 -12.00 -29.14
C HIS A 437 15.41 -12.01 -27.85
N LYS A 438 14.64 -10.94 -27.58
CA LYS A 438 13.97 -10.74 -26.27
C LYS A 438 12.97 -11.84 -25.90
N LEU A 439 12.31 -12.46 -26.90
CA LEU A 439 11.30 -13.50 -26.67
C LEU A 439 11.90 -14.91 -26.74
N THR A 440 12.45 -15.27 -27.90
CA THR A 440 12.95 -16.63 -28.17
C THR A 440 14.27 -16.96 -27.48
N ARG A 441 15.01 -15.95 -27.00
CA ARG A 441 16.37 -16.10 -26.44
C ARG A 441 17.39 -16.64 -27.44
N ALA A 442 17.06 -16.62 -28.73
CA ALA A 442 18.01 -16.93 -29.79
C ALA A 442 19.15 -15.90 -29.76
N GLU A 443 20.37 -16.40 -29.84
CA GLU A 443 21.58 -15.58 -29.88
C GLU A 443 22.11 -15.52 -31.31
N HIS A 444 22.46 -14.31 -31.75
CA HIS A 444 23.10 -14.06 -33.03
C HIS A 444 24.35 -13.23 -32.82
N TRP A 445 25.48 -13.68 -33.37
CA TRP A 445 26.76 -13.00 -33.24
C TRP A 445 27.04 -12.15 -34.47
N GLN A 446 27.50 -10.92 -34.26
CA GLN A 446 27.85 -10.00 -35.34
C GLN A 446 29.13 -9.22 -35.01
N SER A 447 29.86 -8.81 -36.05
CA SER A 447 30.99 -7.88 -35.92
C SER A 447 30.53 -6.45 -35.64
N VAL A 448 31.36 -5.68 -34.94
CA VAL A 448 31.15 -4.25 -34.70
C VAL A 448 32.06 -3.45 -35.64
N GLU A 449 31.46 -2.84 -36.65
CA GLU A 449 32.19 -2.09 -37.69
C GLU A 449 32.54 -0.66 -37.27
N ALA A 450 31.74 -0.06 -36.38
CA ALA A 450 31.91 1.29 -35.88
C ALA A 450 31.54 1.38 -34.39
N ASP A 451 32.14 2.33 -33.69
CA ASP A 451 31.91 2.55 -32.26
C ASP A 451 30.42 2.80 -32.01
N ASP A 452 29.80 2.04 -31.11
CA ASP A 452 28.37 2.16 -30.76
C ASP A 452 28.22 2.72 -29.33
N PRO A 453 28.11 4.06 -29.17
CA PRO A 453 27.90 4.68 -27.87
C PRO A 453 26.48 4.44 -27.36
N TYR A 454 26.34 4.15 -26.07
CA TYR A 454 25.05 4.04 -25.40
C TYR A 454 25.02 4.86 -24.11
N ALA A 455 23.92 5.57 -23.88
CA ALA A 455 23.70 6.40 -22.70
C ALA A 455 23.21 5.57 -21.50
N ARG A 456 23.26 6.15 -20.28
CA ARG A 456 22.72 5.55 -19.04
C ARG A 456 21.29 5.01 -19.18
N THR A 457 20.43 5.69 -19.95
CA THR A 457 19.03 5.29 -20.14
C THR A 457 18.86 4.06 -21.03
N GLU A 458 19.88 3.75 -21.82
CA GLU A 458 19.88 2.63 -22.76
C GLU A 458 20.42 1.33 -22.14
N VAL A 459 21.09 1.44 -20.98
CA VAL A 459 21.55 0.30 -20.18
C VAL A 459 20.35 -0.58 -19.81
N ASN A 460 20.50 -1.88 -20.07
CA ASN A 460 19.50 -2.93 -19.87
C ASN A 460 18.16 -2.74 -20.66
N GLN A 461 18.06 -1.70 -21.51
CA GLN A 461 16.96 -1.48 -22.45
C GLN A 461 17.34 -1.82 -23.90
N ARG A 462 18.47 -1.29 -24.36
CA ARG A 462 19.09 -1.52 -25.68
C ARG A 462 20.34 -2.38 -25.55
N VAL A 463 21.20 -2.06 -24.58
CA VAL A 463 22.50 -2.71 -24.36
C VAL A 463 22.58 -3.25 -22.94
N ARG A 464 22.95 -4.51 -22.78
CA ARG A 464 23.24 -5.13 -21.48
C ARG A 464 24.74 -5.36 -21.39
N SER A 465 25.39 -4.72 -20.43
CA SER A 465 26.80 -4.97 -20.14
C SER A 465 26.94 -6.15 -19.17
N THR A 466 27.70 -7.16 -19.59
CA THR A 466 28.02 -8.32 -18.74
C THR A 466 28.98 -7.95 -17.63
N ASP A 467 29.94 -7.08 -17.92
CA ASP A 467 30.96 -6.62 -16.96
C ASP A 467 30.33 -5.75 -15.86
N GLN A 468 29.38 -4.88 -16.20
CA GLN A 468 28.63 -4.07 -15.23
C GLN A 468 27.86 -4.93 -14.23
N ILE A 469 27.10 -5.93 -14.72
CA ILE A 469 26.36 -6.86 -13.86
C ILE A 469 27.32 -7.65 -12.97
N ARG A 470 28.40 -8.17 -13.56
CA ARG A 470 29.42 -8.94 -12.82
C ARG A 470 30.04 -8.09 -11.72
N LEU A 471 30.50 -6.88 -12.04
CA LEU A 471 31.15 -5.97 -11.11
C LEU A 471 30.24 -5.62 -9.93
N ILE A 472 28.95 -5.33 -10.18
CA ILE A 472 27.98 -5.05 -9.11
C ILE A 472 27.82 -6.26 -8.18
N VAL A 473 27.68 -7.47 -8.75
CA VAL A 473 27.49 -8.71 -7.98
C VAL A 473 28.74 -9.09 -7.18
N GLU A 474 29.92 -8.98 -7.78
CA GLU A 474 31.22 -9.21 -7.10
C GLU A 474 31.42 -8.19 -5.97
N THR A 475 31.18 -6.91 -6.24
CA THR A 475 31.26 -5.85 -5.22
C THR A 475 30.28 -6.12 -4.06
N PHE A 476 29.06 -6.56 -4.35
CA PHE A 476 28.10 -6.96 -3.32
C PHE A 476 28.62 -8.14 -2.49
N ARG A 477 29.13 -9.20 -3.14
CA ARG A 477 29.70 -10.38 -2.47
C ARG A 477 30.85 -10.00 -1.55
N ASP A 478 31.81 -9.23 -2.06
CA ASP A 478 33.07 -8.92 -1.38
C ASP A 478 32.85 -8.01 -0.17
N ASN A 479 31.81 -7.17 -0.22
CA ASN A 479 31.45 -6.27 0.88
C ASN A 479 30.39 -6.83 1.84
N LEU A 480 29.86 -8.03 1.57
CA LEU A 480 28.70 -8.56 2.28
C LEU A 480 28.94 -8.76 3.78
N PHE A 481 30.10 -9.30 4.16
CA PHE A 481 30.45 -9.60 5.55
C PHE A 481 31.46 -8.63 6.16
N THR A 482 31.85 -7.60 5.41
CA THR A 482 32.84 -6.61 5.82
C THR A 482 32.21 -5.24 6.05
N GLU A 483 31.35 -4.78 5.13
CA GLU A 483 30.68 -3.47 5.25
C GLU A 483 29.16 -3.60 5.42
N ILE A 484 28.52 -4.53 4.71
CA ILE A 484 27.06 -4.69 4.74
C ILE A 484 26.62 -5.36 6.04
N PHE A 485 27.27 -6.45 6.45
CA PHE A 485 27.11 -7.11 7.76
C PHE A 485 28.47 -7.30 8.43
N PRO A 486 29.07 -6.22 8.97
CA PRO A 486 30.37 -6.30 9.62
C PRO A 486 30.33 -7.19 10.87
N PRO A 487 31.46 -7.80 11.28
CA PRO A 487 31.56 -8.49 12.56
C PRO A 487 31.19 -7.55 13.72
N THR A 488 30.45 -8.08 14.69
CA THR A 488 30.05 -7.31 15.88
C THR A 488 30.58 -7.96 17.14
N VAL A 489 31.06 -7.17 18.09
CA VAL A 489 31.59 -7.66 19.37
C VAL A 489 30.50 -7.54 20.42
N ASP A 490 30.17 -8.64 21.07
CA ASP A 490 29.31 -8.65 22.25
C ASP A 490 30.03 -7.91 23.38
N GLN A 491 29.41 -6.85 23.90
CA GLN A 491 30.02 -5.98 24.92
C GLN A 491 30.06 -6.63 26.31
N GLU A 492 29.23 -7.64 26.58
CA GLU A 492 29.18 -8.35 27.86
C GLU A 492 30.12 -9.56 27.88
N THR A 493 30.19 -10.33 26.79
CA THR A 493 30.99 -11.55 26.71
C THR A 493 32.35 -11.35 26.02
N GLY A 494 32.51 -10.28 25.24
CA GLY A 494 33.68 -10.04 24.40
C GLY A 494 33.73 -10.94 23.15
N GLU A 495 32.71 -11.76 22.90
CA GLU A 495 32.67 -12.65 21.73
C GLU A 495 32.45 -11.87 20.44
N VAL A 496 33.23 -12.19 19.41
CA VAL A 496 33.06 -11.63 18.07
C VAL A 496 32.05 -12.47 17.30
N GLN A 497 30.90 -11.89 16.99
CA GLN A 497 29.89 -12.47 16.11
C GLN A 497 30.18 -12.03 14.66
N SER A 498 30.61 -13.00 13.85
CA SER A 498 30.80 -12.84 12.40
C SER A 498 29.77 -13.68 11.64
N ARG A 499 29.41 -13.26 10.43
CA ARG A 499 28.52 -14.01 9.53
C ARG A 499 29.32 -14.60 8.38
N GLU A 500 28.94 -15.79 7.95
CA GLU A 500 29.52 -16.53 6.81
C GLU A 500 28.43 -16.98 5.82
N ILE A 501 27.18 -17.07 6.27
CA ILE A 501 26.04 -17.47 5.44
C ILE A 501 25.40 -16.23 4.84
N VAL A 502 25.38 -16.19 3.50
CA VAL A 502 24.76 -15.11 2.72
C VAL A 502 23.31 -14.95 3.17
N PRO A 503 22.81 -13.80 3.64
CA PRO A 503 21.41 -13.63 4.05
C PRO A 503 20.42 -13.87 2.90
N LYS A 504 19.15 -14.06 3.23
CA LYS A 504 18.11 -14.13 2.19
C LYS A 504 18.10 -12.79 1.44
N THR A 505 18.38 -12.87 0.15
CA THR A 505 18.63 -11.70 -0.69
C THR A 505 17.75 -11.73 -1.93
N LEU A 506 17.18 -10.57 -2.26
CA LEU A 506 16.31 -10.40 -3.41
C LEU A 506 16.87 -9.35 -4.37
N PHE A 507 17.12 -9.75 -5.62
CA PHE A 507 17.50 -8.85 -6.70
C PHE A 507 16.28 -8.42 -7.53
N PHE A 508 16.14 -7.12 -7.76
CA PHE A 508 15.15 -6.53 -8.65
C PHE A 508 15.77 -6.24 -10.01
N ALA A 509 15.45 -7.08 -10.99
CA ALA A 509 15.88 -6.98 -12.37
C ALA A 509 14.93 -6.12 -13.20
N GLN A 510 15.45 -5.49 -14.25
CA GLN A 510 14.64 -4.61 -15.12
C GLN A 510 13.69 -5.37 -16.04
N ASN A 511 14.11 -6.52 -16.53
CA ASN A 511 13.33 -7.39 -17.42
C ASN A 511 13.81 -8.85 -17.28
N ASP A 512 13.13 -9.79 -17.95
CA ASP A 512 13.40 -11.21 -17.77
C ASP A 512 14.78 -11.64 -18.32
N LEU A 513 15.27 -11.00 -19.39
CA LEU A 513 16.64 -11.20 -19.89
C LEU A 513 17.70 -10.70 -18.92
N HIS A 514 17.46 -9.56 -18.28
CA HIS A 514 18.34 -9.03 -17.25
C HIS A 514 18.35 -9.97 -16.04
N ALA A 515 17.19 -10.52 -15.65
CA ALA A 515 17.10 -11.48 -14.55
C ALA A 515 17.96 -12.73 -14.80
N ASP A 516 17.98 -13.26 -16.04
CA ASP A 516 18.83 -14.40 -16.39
C ASP A 516 20.33 -14.07 -16.26
N ALA A 517 20.75 -12.90 -16.75
CA ALA A 517 22.14 -12.47 -16.63
C ALA A 517 22.58 -12.24 -15.17
N ILE A 518 21.70 -11.71 -14.32
CA ILE A 518 21.98 -11.58 -12.88
C ILE A 518 22.14 -12.95 -12.23
N VAL A 519 21.27 -13.93 -12.55
CA VAL A 519 21.39 -15.30 -12.02
C VAL A 519 22.73 -15.92 -12.40
N GLU A 520 23.14 -15.76 -13.66
CA GLU A 520 24.43 -16.24 -14.14
C GLU A 520 25.60 -15.57 -13.41
N ALA A 521 25.61 -14.24 -13.32
CA ALA A 521 26.64 -13.48 -12.61
C ALA A 521 26.73 -13.87 -11.13
N VAL A 522 25.59 -14.07 -10.46
CA VAL A 522 25.54 -14.55 -9.07
C VAL A 522 26.08 -15.96 -8.95
N ARG A 523 25.73 -16.88 -9.85
CA ARG A 523 26.26 -18.25 -9.80
C ARG A 523 27.77 -18.28 -10.01
N THR A 524 28.28 -17.47 -10.92
CA THR A 524 29.73 -17.34 -11.16
C THR A 524 30.44 -16.74 -9.94
N ALA A 525 29.93 -15.62 -9.41
CA ALA A 525 30.55 -14.94 -8.28
C ALA A 525 30.52 -15.79 -6.99
N PHE A 526 29.48 -16.61 -6.80
CA PHE A 526 29.30 -17.50 -5.64
C PHE A 526 29.56 -18.98 -5.99
N GLY A 527 30.44 -19.27 -6.97
CA GLY A 527 30.61 -20.58 -7.62
C GLY A 527 30.83 -21.82 -6.72
N GLY A 528 31.18 -21.64 -5.44
CA GLY A 528 31.24 -22.73 -4.46
C GLY A 528 29.90 -23.20 -3.89
N ALA A 529 28.79 -22.50 -4.17
CA ALA A 529 27.51 -22.70 -3.48
C ALA A 529 26.49 -23.61 -4.22
N GLY A 530 26.78 -24.02 -5.46
CA GLY A 530 25.94 -24.91 -6.27
C GLY A 530 24.71 -24.26 -6.93
N ASP A 531 24.10 -24.94 -7.91
CA ASP A 531 23.01 -24.40 -8.75
C ASP A 531 21.72 -24.04 -7.99
N GLY A 532 21.52 -24.65 -6.81
CA GLY A 532 20.39 -24.39 -5.92
C GLY A 532 20.48 -23.07 -5.14
N PHE A 533 21.64 -22.41 -5.14
CA PHE A 533 21.91 -21.20 -4.35
C PHE A 533 21.14 -19.97 -4.82
N CYS A 534 21.00 -19.81 -6.13
CA CYS A 534 20.33 -18.67 -6.76
C CYS A 534 19.29 -19.12 -7.78
N ARG A 535 18.12 -18.49 -7.77
CA ARG A 535 17.02 -18.83 -8.69
C ARG A 535 16.26 -17.61 -9.20
N LYS A 536 15.96 -17.58 -10.50
CA LYS A 536 15.00 -16.64 -11.09
C LYS A 536 13.57 -17.01 -10.66
N ILE A 537 12.81 -16.04 -10.15
CA ILE A 537 11.40 -16.18 -9.82
C ILE A 537 10.58 -15.04 -10.45
N THR A 538 9.88 -15.36 -11.54
CA THR A 538 9.05 -14.43 -12.33
C THR A 538 7.64 -14.97 -12.52
N SER A 539 6.71 -14.10 -12.92
CA SER A 539 5.30 -14.47 -13.15
C SER A 539 5.11 -15.47 -14.29
N GLN A 540 6.08 -15.61 -15.18
CA GLN A 540 6.07 -16.56 -16.30
C GLN A 540 6.57 -17.97 -15.90
N ALA A 541 7.01 -18.16 -14.66
CA ALA A 541 7.42 -19.47 -14.17
C ALA A 541 6.21 -20.42 -14.08
N SER A 542 6.42 -21.72 -14.33
CA SER A 542 5.34 -22.73 -14.31
C SER A 542 4.71 -22.94 -12.92
N ARG A 543 5.44 -22.64 -11.83
CA ARG A 543 4.97 -22.77 -10.43
C ARG A 543 5.59 -21.67 -9.54
N PRO A 544 5.15 -20.40 -9.66
CA PRO A 544 5.74 -19.27 -8.94
C PRO A 544 5.55 -19.39 -7.42
N ASP A 545 4.36 -19.82 -6.98
CA ASP A 545 4.05 -20.02 -5.55
C ASP A 545 4.97 -21.03 -4.87
N LYS A 546 5.27 -22.14 -5.55
CA LYS A 546 6.20 -23.15 -5.04
C LYS A 546 7.62 -22.59 -4.94
N ALA A 547 8.07 -21.84 -5.95
CA ALA A 547 9.39 -21.23 -5.96
C ALA A 547 9.56 -20.19 -4.84
N LEU A 548 8.52 -19.40 -4.55
CA LEU A 548 8.50 -18.46 -3.43
C LEU A 548 8.50 -19.16 -2.08
N SER A 549 7.71 -20.23 -1.93
CA SER A 549 7.71 -21.06 -0.72
C SER A 549 9.07 -21.72 -0.49
N ASP A 550 9.70 -22.23 -1.55
CA ASP A 550 11.06 -22.77 -1.53
C ASP A 550 12.05 -21.69 -1.06
N PHE A 551 12.01 -20.49 -1.65
CA PHE A 551 12.89 -19.39 -1.25
C PHE A 551 12.70 -18.97 0.20
N ARG A 552 11.46 -18.99 0.71
CA ARG A 552 11.15 -18.68 2.11
C ARG A 552 11.74 -19.69 3.09
N ASN A 553 11.67 -20.99 2.77
CA ASN A 553 11.88 -22.06 3.76
C ASN A 553 13.18 -22.85 3.58
N LYS A 554 13.68 -23.00 2.36
CA LYS A 554 14.88 -23.81 2.09
C LYS A 554 16.15 -23.07 2.50
N ARG A 555 17.09 -23.76 3.16
CA ARG A 555 18.34 -23.13 3.66
C ARG A 555 19.34 -22.81 2.57
N ASP A 556 19.42 -23.66 1.55
CA ASP A 556 20.35 -23.62 0.42
C ASP A 556 20.02 -22.53 -0.60
N LEU A 557 18.74 -22.26 -0.87
CA LEU A 557 18.31 -21.21 -1.81
C LEU A 557 18.43 -19.81 -1.16
N ARG A 558 19.56 -19.12 -1.33
CA ARG A 558 19.86 -17.83 -0.65
C ARG A 558 19.45 -16.60 -1.43
N ILE A 559 19.52 -16.65 -2.76
CA ILE A 559 19.29 -15.49 -3.62
C ILE A 559 18.13 -15.77 -4.58
N ALA A 560 17.20 -14.83 -4.66
CA ALA A 560 16.14 -14.82 -5.67
C ALA A 560 16.30 -13.60 -6.57
N VAL A 561 16.04 -13.77 -7.87
CA VAL A 561 16.03 -12.68 -8.85
C VAL A 561 14.63 -12.54 -9.42
N THR A 562 14.06 -11.33 -9.42
CA THR A 562 12.69 -11.07 -9.87
C THR A 562 12.59 -9.81 -10.72
N VAL A 563 11.51 -9.68 -11.49
CA VAL A 563 11.19 -8.47 -12.28
C VAL A 563 10.02 -7.71 -11.65
N ASP A 564 8.84 -8.34 -11.61
CA ASP A 564 7.61 -7.75 -11.06
C ASP A 564 6.93 -8.63 -10.01
N MET A 565 7.39 -9.87 -9.83
CA MET A 565 6.61 -10.90 -9.14
C MET A 565 6.70 -10.78 -7.62
N ILE A 566 7.78 -10.29 -7.03
CA ILE A 566 7.82 -10.10 -5.55
C ILE A 566 7.08 -8.83 -5.08
N ALA A 567 6.47 -8.10 -6.03
CA ALA A 567 5.39 -7.18 -5.70
C ALA A 567 4.13 -7.92 -5.20
N THR A 568 3.94 -9.21 -5.49
CA THR A 568 2.73 -9.97 -5.13
C THR A 568 2.86 -10.77 -3.83
N GLY A 569 2.42 -10.14 -2.74
CA GLY A 569 1.78 -10.80 -1.58
C GLY A 569 2.58 -11.77 -0.70
N THR A 570 3.66 -12.40 -1.12
CA THR A 570 4.32 -13.46 -0.30
C THR A 570 5.25 -12.86 0.75
N ASP A 571 4.96 -13.15 2.02
CA ASP A 571 5.72 -12.64 3.16
C ASP A 571 6.95 -13.53 3.43
N ILE A 572 8.15 -12.94 3.42
CA ILE A 572 9.43 -13.62 3.70
C ILE A 572 10.13 -12.88 4.85
N PRO A 573 9.77 -13.17 6.12
CA PRO A 573 10.31 -12.44 7.27
C PRO A 573 11.84 -12.48 7.40
N ALA A 574 12.47 -13.57 6.95
CA ALA A 574 13.92 -13.76 6.98
C ALA A 574 14.68 -12.98 5.90
N LEU A 575 14.02 -12.19 5.04
CA LEU A 575 14.66 -11.39 3.99
C LEU A 575 15.44 -10.21 4.58
N GLU A 576 16.76 -10.15 4.40
CA GLU A 576 17.63 -9.12 4.99
C GLU A 576 18.31 -8.23 3.94
N CYS A 577 18.27 -8.58 2.65
CA CYS A 577 18.84 -7.77 1.56
C CYS A 577 17.88 -7.58 0.39
N LEU A 578 17.77 -6.34 -0.07
CA LEU A 578 17.07 -5.93 -1.29
C LEU A 578 18.07 -5.26 -2.24
N VAL A 579 18.38 -5.88 -3.38
CA VAL A 579 19.34 -5.35 -4.36
C VAL A 579 18.60 -4.80 -5.56
N PHE A 580 18.73 -3.50 -5.80
CA PHE A 580 18.08 -2.82 -6.92
C PHE A 580 19.03 -2.72 -8.11
N MET A 581 18.74 -3.49 -9.16
CA MET A 581 19.36 -3.38 -10.49
C MET A 581 18.37 -2.82 -11.52
N ARG A 582 17.31 -2.17 -11.02
CA ARG A 582 16.24 -1.55 -11.79
C ARG A 582 15.86 -0.24 -11.11
N ASP A 583 15.82 0.83 -11.90
CA ASP A 583 15.31 2.10 -11.43
C ASP A 583 13.77 2.09 -11.32
N ILE A 584 13.25 2.73 -10.28
CA ILE A 584 11.82 2.74 -9.92
C ILE A 584 11.32 4.17 -9.80
N GLN A 585 10.44 4.51 -10.73
CA GLN A 585 9.94 5.87 -10.93
C GLN A 585 8.80 6.27 -9.98
N THR A 586 8.08 5.30 -9.43
CA THR A 586 6.88 5.53 -8.60
C THR A 586 7.12 5.24 -7.13
N TRP A 587 6.73 6.19 -6.27
CA TRP A 587 6.89 6.08 -4.81
C TRP A 587 6.17 4.85 -4.23
N SER A 588 4.93 4.63 -4.65
CA SER A 588 4.11 3.52 -4.17
C SER A 588 4.69 2.14 -4.51
N TYR A 589 5.35 1.99 -5.67
CA TYR A 589 5.95 0.72 -6.06
C TYR A 589 7.25 0.46 -5.29
N PHE A 590 8.06 1.50 -5.09
CA PHE A 590 9.27 1.43 -4.27
C PHE A 590 8.97 1.05 -2.81
N GLU A 591 8.00 1.71 -2.18
CA GLU A 591 7.58 1.42 -0.80
C GLU A 591 7.07 -0.03 -0.63
N GLN A 592 6.42 -0.59 -1.65
CA GLN A 592 5.99 -1.99 -1.61
C GLN A 592 7.16 -2.97 -1.68
N MET A 593 8.19 -2.67 -2.47
CA MET A 593 9.42 -3.46 -2.50
C MET A 593 10.19 -3.34 -1.20
N LYS A 594 10.38 -2.12 -0.69
CA LYS A 594 11.00 -1.83 0.61
C LYS A 594 10.34 -2.60 1.74
N GLY A 595 9.01 -2.61 1.78
CA GLY A 595 8.20 -3.30 2.77
C GLY A 595 8.41 -4.83 2.87
N ARG A 596 9.09 -5.45 1.90
CA ARG A 596 9.47 -6.87 1.94
C ARG A 596 10.62 -7.13 2.91
N GLY A 597 11.59 -6.22 3.01
CA GLY A 597 12.72 -6.33 3.92
C GLY A 597 12.36 -5.96 5.37
N ALA A 598 11.40 -5.05 5.55
CA ALA A 598 11.01 -4.44 6.82
C ALA A 598 10.44 -5.39 7.89
N ARG A 599 10.16 -6.65 7.58
CA ARG A 599 9.46 -7.57 8.48
C ARG A 599 10.35 -8.05 9.62
N THR A 600 9.80 -8.05 10.83
CA THR A 600 10.40 -8.70 12.00
C THR A 600 10.27 -10.22 11.90
N VAL A 601 11.24 -10.93 12.47
CA VAL A 601 11.27 -12.40 12.56
C VAL A 601 11.83 -12.77 13.93
N LYS A 602 11.31 -13.83 14.55
CA LYS A 602 11.84 -14.32 15.82
C LYS A 602 13.20 -14.98 15.58
N ASP A 603 14.14 -14.80 16.51
CA ASP A 603 15.50 -15.33 16.41
C ASP A 603 15.52 -16.84 16.09
N LEU A 604 14.73 -17.64 16.81
CA LEU A 604 14.63 -19.08 16.57
C LEU A 604 14.11 -19.43 15.16
N ASP A 605 13.26 -18.59 14.57
CA ASP A 605 12.75 -18.81 13.21
C ASP A 605 13.73 -18.30 12.14
N LEU A 606 14.51 -17.27 12.47
CA LEU A 606 15.59 -16.78 11.62
C LEU A 606 16.73 -17.81 11.55
N VAL A 607 17.20 -18.32 12.69
CA VAL A 607 18.24 -19.36 12.79
C VAL A 607 17.87 -20.63 12.03
N LYS A 608 16.57 -20.97 11.95
CA LYS A 608 16.10 -22.12 11.14
C LYS A 608 16.41 -21.95 9.65
N VAL A 609 16.56 -20.73 9.16
CA VAL A 609 16.77 -20.42 7.74
C VAL A 609 18.18 -19.90 7.48
N THR A 610 18.75 -19.12 8.40
CA THR A 610 20.10 -18.54 8.35
C THR A 610 20.79 -18.82 9.68
N ALA A 611 21.60 -19.88 9.75
CA ALA A 611 22.01 -20.47 11.04
C ALA A 611 22.91 -19.59 11.92
N ASP A 612 23.71 -18.73 11.30
CA ASP A 612 24.64 -17.78 11.94
C ASP A 612 24.00 -16.39 12.18
N ALA A 613 22.70 -16.25 11.91
CA ALA A 613 21.95 -15.03 12.13
C ALA A 613 21.31 -15.04 13.53
N VAL A 614 21.83 -14.23 14.45
CA VAL A 614 21.32 -14.19 15.82
C VAL A 614 20.04 -13.38 15.92
N HIS A 615 20.05 -12.16 15.38
CA HIS A 615 18.92 -11.24 15.41
C HIS A 615 18.78 -10.54 14.05
N LYS A 616 17.54 -10.23 13.67
CA LYS A 616 17.25 -9.31 12.57
C LYS A 616 16.86 -7.96 13.16
N ASP A 617 17.80 -7.03 13.19
CA ASP A 617 17.64 -5.65 13.68
C ASP A 617 17.36 -4.64 12.54
N ARG A 618 17.85 -4.94 11.34
CA ARG A 618 17.65 -4.15 10.12
C ARG A 618 17.61 -5.02 8.86
N PHE A 619 17.35 -4.39 7.72
CA PHE A 619 17.66 -4.94 6.40
C PHE A 619 18.47 -3.93 5.57
N VAL A 620 19.11 -4.38 4.50
CA VAL A 620 19.92 -3.51 3.64
C VAL A 620 19.30 -3.37 2.27
N ILE A 621 19.18 -2.12 1.81
CA ILE A 621 18.90 -1.77 0.43
C ILE A 621 20.24 -1.56 -0.26
N VAL A 622 20.57 -2.43 -1.20
CA VAL A 622 21.73 -2.24 -2.08
C VAL A 622 21.26 -1.51 -3.32
N ASP A 623 21.66 -0.26 -3.47
CA ASP A 623 21.29 0.59 -4.60
C ASP A 623 22.42 0.60 -5.63
N ALA A 624 22.22 -0.11 -6.73
CA ALA A 624 23.17 -0.20 -7.82
C ALA A 624 22.81 0.68 -9.03
N VAL A 625 21.74 1.48 -8.95
CA VAL A 625 21.18 2.23 -10.09
C VAL A 625 20.71 3.65 -9.74
N GLY A 626 20.86 4.07 -8.48
CA GLY A 626 20.42 5.38 -7.98
C GLY A 626 18.93 5.46 -7.68
N VAL A 627 18.26 4.33 -7.39
CA VAL A 627 16.81 4.30 -7.12
C VAL A 627 16.44 5.13 -5.88
N THR A 628 17.39 5.33 -4.96
CA THR A 628 17.19 6.09 -3.73
C THR A 628 17.47 7.59 -3.88
N GLU A 629 18.03 8.04 -5.00
CA GLU A 629 18.61 9.39 -5.15
C GLU A 629 17.66 10.42 -5.77
N HIS A 630 16.64 9.97 -6.50
CA HIS A 630 15.77 10.86 -7.25
C HIS A 630 14.38 10.96 -6.60
N PRO A 631 13.74 12.16 -6.67
CA PRO A 631 12.38 12.34 -6.19
C PRO A 631 11.45 11.45 -6.99
N LYS A 632 10.87 10.47 -6.30
CA LYS A 632 9.90 9.56 -6.92
C LYS A 632 8.63 10.34 -7.19
N THR A 633 8.03 10.08 -8.34
CA THR A 633 6.74 10.68 -8.65
C THR A 633 5.65 9.96 -7.85
N ASP A 634 4.68 10.71 -7.32
CA ASP A 634 3.39 10.13 -6.95
C ASP A 634 2.90 9.38 -8.18
N ALA A 635 2.46 8.13 -7.99
CA ALA A 635 1.98 7.29 -9.07
C ALA A 635 0.90 8.07 -9.84
N ARG A 636 1.30 8.69 -10.96
CA ARG A 636 0.36 9.33 -11.86
C ARG A 636 -0.55 8.20 -12.33
N PRO A 637 -1.88 8.35 -12.24
CA PRO A 637 -2.77 7.39 -12.85
C PRO A 637 -2.27 7.10 -14.27
N LEU A 638 -2.20 5.83 -14.64
CA LEU A 638 -1.82 5.40 -16.00
C LEU A 638 -2.82 5.87 -17.08
N VAL A 639 -3.77 6.73 -16.72
CA VAL A 639 -4.72 7.41 -17.58
C VAL A 639 -4.83 8.85 -17.06
N ARG A 640 -4.35 9.82 -17.85
CA ARG A 640 -4.82 11.21 -17.72
C ARG A 640 -6.19 11.24 -18.40
N ASP A 641 -7.23 11.73 -17.72
CA ASP A 641 -8.59 11.80 -18.28
C ASP A 641 -8.66 12.73 -19.51
N ASP A 642 -7.68 13.61 -19.69
CA ASP A 642 -7.67 14.61 -20.78
C ASP A 642 -6.68 14.26 -21.92
N ALA A 643 -5.90 13.18 -21.77
CA ALA A 643 -5.00 12.71 -22.83
C ALA A 643 -5.30 11.25 -23.08
N LYS A 644 -5.87 10.95 -24.26
CA LYS A 644 -6.03 9.57 -24.74
C LYS A 644 -4.72 8.82 -24.48
N PRO A 645 -4.72 7.71 -23.72
CA PRO A 645 -3.50 6.96 -23.47
C PRO A 645 -2.90 6.59 -24.83
N VAL A 646 -1.66 7.01 -25.07
CA VAL A 646 -0.99 6.86 -26.38
C VAL A 646 -1.08 5.39 -26.78
N PRO A 647 -1.90 5.03 -27.78
CA PRO A 647 -2.19 3.64 -28.07
C PRO A 647 -0.92 2.89 -28.47
N SER A 648 -0.79 1.63 -28.05
CA SER A 648 0.34 0.78 -28.42
C SER A 648 0.31 0.45 -29.91
N LEU A 649 1.46 0.10 -30.50
CA LEU A 649 1.53 -0.33 -31.90
C LEU A 649 0.55 -1.50 -32.17
N GLU A 650 0.49 -2.45 -31.24
CA GLU A 650 -0.46 -3.57 -31.33
C GLU A 650 -1.92 -3.13 -31.27
N ARG A 651 -2.26 -2.14 -30.45
CA ARG A 651 -3.62 -1.60 -30.40
C ARG A 651 -4.00 -0.90 -31.70
N LEU A 652 -3.09 -0.11 -32.28
CA LEU A 652 -3.31 0.62 -33.53
C LEU A 652 -3.46 -0.35 -34.72
N LEU A 653 -2.59 -1.35 -34.84
CA LEU A 653 -2.70 -2.34 -35.91
C LEU A 653 -3.96 -3.21 -35.79
N ARG A 654 -4.40 -3.53 -34.56
CA ARG A 654 -5.69 -4.20 -34.33
C ARG A 654 -6.90 -3.31 -34.63
N ALA A 655 -6.78 -1.99 -34.52
CA ALA A 655 -7.84 -1.06 -34.92
C ALA A 655 -7.96 -1.05 -36.46
N CYS A 656 -6.83 -1.06 -37.18
CA CYS A 656 -6.82 -1.27 -38.64
C CYS A 656 -7.45 -2.62 -39.03
N GLU A 657 -7.13 -3.70 -38.32
CA GLU A 657 -7.72 -5.04 -38.55
C GLU A 657 -9.25 -5.03 -38.46
N ARG A 658 -9.83 -4.27 -37.51
CA ARG A 658 -11.27 -4.15 -37.32
C ARG A 658 -11.93 -3.12 -38.24
N GLY A 659 -11.16 -2.46 -39.11
CA GLY A 659 -11.65 -1.39 -39.98
C GLY A 659 -12.14 -0.15 -39.21
N GLU A 660 -11.63 0.09 -38.00
CA GLU A 660 -11.99 1.27 -37.21
C GLU A 660 -11.40 2.54 -37.85
N LEU A 661 -12.20 3.60 -37.95
CA LEU A 661 -11.70 4.93 -38.34
C LEU A 661 -10.71 5.44 -37.28
N LEU A 662 -9.44 5.56 -37.67
CA LEU A 662 -8.38 6.12 -36.82
C LEU A 662 -8.43 7.64 -36.85
N HIS A 663 -8.32 8.27 -35.67
CA HIS A 663 -8.20 9.73 -35.58
C HIS A 663 -6.84 10.19 -36.13
N PRO A 664 -6.69 11.40 -36.68
CA PRO A 664 -5.40 11.94 -37.15
C PRO A 664 -4.25 11.78 -36.13
N ASP A 665 -4.52 12.01 -34.84
CA ASP A 665 -3.53 11.80 -33.75
C ASP A 665 -3.08 10.33 -33.60
N ASP A 666 -3.99 9.37 -33.85
CA ASP A 666 -3.69 7.94 -33.78
C ASP A 666 -2.84 7.52 -34.98
N ILE A 667 -3.05 8.14 -36.14
CA ILE A 667 -2.24 7.96 -37.36
C ILE A 667 -0.86 8.58 -37.16
N ALA A 668 -0.77 9.79 -36.58
CA ALA A 668 0.50 10.41 -36.20
C ALA A 668 1.29 9.51 -35.24
N THR A 669 0.59 8.93 -34.27
CA THR A 669 1.18 7.97 -33.31
C THR A 669 1.64 6.69 -34.00
N LEU A 670 0.84 6.14 -34.91
CA LEU A 670 1.19 4.94 -35.69
C LEU A 670 2.41 5.20 -36.57
N ALA A 671 2.43 6.31 -37.30
CA ALA A 671 3.52 6.75 -38.16
C ALA A 671 4.82 6.96 -37.35
N GLY A 672 4.73 7.62 -36.20
CA GLY A 672 5.87 7.82 -35.30
C GLY A 672 6.43 6.51 -34.75
N ARG A 673 5.57 5.54 -34.42
CA ARG A 673 6.00 4.21 -33.93
C ARG A 673 6.62 3.36 -35.02
N LEU A 674 6.05 3.36 -36.23
CA LEU A 674 6.62 2.66 -37.38
C LEU A 674 7.93 3.33 -37.82
N SER A 675 8.03 4.64 -37.83
CA SER A 675 9.31 5.33 -38.09
C SER A 675 10.43 4.90 -37.12
N ARG A 676 10.12 4.79 -35.83
CA ARG A 676 11.07 4.28 -34.81
C ARG A 676 11.38 2.80 -34.98
N LEU A 677 10.40 1.99 -35.40
CA LEU A 677 10.61 0.58 -35.71
C LEU A 677 11.56 0.44 -36.90
N GLY A 678 11.36 1.20 -37.98
CA GLY A 678 12.21 1.20 -39.17
C GLY A 678 13.68 1.47 -38.88
N ARG A 679 13.98 2.41 -37.97
CA ARG A 679 15.36 2.68 -37.52
C ARG A 679 16.04 1.50 -36.80
N ARG A 680 15.27 0.50 -36.37
CA ARG A 680 15.73 -0.68 -35.62
C ARG A 680 15.72 -1.96 -36.45
N LEU A 681 15.16 -1.92 -37.65
CA LEU A 681 15.17 -3.06 -38.58
C LEU A 681 16.53 -3.15 -39.26
N ASP A 682 17.07 -4.37 -39.37
CA ASP A 682 18.16 -4.68 -40.28
C ASP A 682 17.63 -4.86 -41.72
N GLU A 683 18.52 -4.99 -42.70
CA GLU A 683 18.15 -5.13 -44.12
C GLU A 683 17.22 -6.33 -44.37
N ARG A 684 17.40 -7.42 -43.62
CA ARG A 684 16.54 -8.62 -43.71
C ARG A 684 15.16 -8.40 -43.11
N GLY A 685 15.06 -7.84 -41.92
CA GLY A 685 13.79 -7.54 -41.26
C GLY A 685 12.99 -6.51 -42.04
N ARG A 686 13.68 -5.58 -42.70
CA ARG A 686 13.09 -4.63 -43.64
C ARG A 686 12.54 -5.32 -44.90
N ALA A 687 13.36 -6.14 -45.57
CA ALA A 687 12.96 -6.86 -46.77
C ALA A 687 11.77 -7.79 -46.51
N ALA A 688 11.72 -8.43 -45.34
CA ALA A 688 10.62 -9.29 -44.92
C ALA A 688 9.29 -8.53 -44.74
N ILE A 689 9.33 -7.24 -44.40
CA ILE A 689 8.12 -6.41 -44.31
C ILE A 689 7.73 -5.88 -45.70
N GLU A 690 8.73 -5.50 -46.50
CA GLU A 690 8.54 -5.00 -47.88
C GLU A 690 7.97 -6.07 -48.83
N GLU A 691 8.21 -7.36 -48.58
CA GLU A 691 7.54 -8.48 -49.28
C GLU A 691 6.01 -8.37 -49.25
N TYR A 692 5.45 -7.80 -48.17
CA TYR A 692 4.01 -7.64 -48.00
C TYR A 692 3.49 -6.25 -48.43
N LEU A 693 4.36 -5.32 -48.85
CA LEU A 693 3.99 -3.97 -49.31
C LEU A 693 3.76 -3.88 -50.83
N GLY A 694 4.20 -4.89 -51.59
CA GLY A 694 4.09 -4.94 -53.05
C GLY A 694 5.32 -4.37 -53.77
N VAL A 695 5.46 -4.70 -55.06
CA VAL A 695 6.70 -4.50 -55.85
C VAL A 695 7.15 -3.04 -55.97
N ASP A 696 6.23 -2.08 -55.84
CA ASP A 696 6.48 -0.64 -56.02
C ASP A 696 6.41 0.17 -54.71
N GLN A 697 6.29 -0.48 -53.55
CA GLN A 697 6.19 0.21 -52.25
C GLN A 697 7.30 -0.17 -51.29
N THR A 698 7.88 0.85 -50.64
CA THR A 698 8.96 0.65 -49.66
C THR A 698 8.49 0.88 -48.24
N TYR A 699 9.33 0.41 -47.32
CA TYR A 699 9.44 0.82 -45.92
C TYR A 699 9.01 2.26 -45.66
N GLU A 700 9.87 3.15 -46.15
CA GLU A 700 9.71 4.59 -46.02
C GLU A 700 8.49 5.11 -46.75
N GLY A 701 8.12 4.52 -47.88
CA GLY A 701 6.95 4.91 -48.66
C GLY A 701 5.67 4.80 -47.85
N MET A 702 5.46 3.65 -47.20
CA MET A 702 4.30 3.42 -46.32
C MET A 702 4.31 4.39 -45.12
N VAL A 703 5.44 4.52 -44.42
CA VAL A 703 5.53 5.41 -43.24
C VAL A 703 5.32 6.87 -43.64
N ARG A 704 5.86 7.30 -44.78
CA ARG A 704 5.68 8.65 -45.33
C ARG A 704 4.23 8.92 -45.71
N SER A 705 3.53 7.92 -46.25
CA SER A 705 2.08 8.00 -46.51
C SER A 705 1.30 8.26 -45.22
N LEU A 706 1.60 7.53 -44.15
CA LEU A 706 0.97 7.73 -42.84
C LEU A 706 1.29 9.09 -42.21
N VAL A 707 2.55 9.56 -42.30
CA VAL A 707 2.93 10.91 -41.84
C VAL A 707 2.16 11.98 -42.61
N ARG A 708 2.05 11.82 -43.94
CA ARG A 708 1.33 12.75 -44.81
C ARG A 708 -0.17 12.79 -44.49
N ALA A 709 -0.79 11.64 -44.21
CA ALA A 709 -2.20 11.55 -43.81
C ALA A 709 -2.47 12.09 -42.39
N ALA A 710 -1.44 12.19 -41.55
CA ALA A 710 -1.54 12.72 -40.19
C ALA A 710 -1.31 14.24 -40.07
N ASP A 711 -0.91 14.91 -41.16
CA ASP A 711 -0.58 16.34 -41.15
C ASP A 711 -1.84 17.22 -41.27
N ALA A 712 -2.31 17.73 -40.14
CA ALA A 712 -3.48 18.62 -40.05
C ALA A 712 -3.21 20.06 -40.52
N GLU A 713 -1.94 20.46 -40.74
CA GLU A 713 -1.55 21.84 -41.12
C GLU A 713 -1.28 22.00 -42.63
N ARG A 714 -1.94 21.23 -43.49
CA ARG A 714 -2.01 21.60 -44.91
C ARG A 714 -2.71 22.96 -45.03
N PRO A 715 -2.07 24.00 -45.63
CA PRO A 715 -2.71 25.29 -45.76
C PRO A 715 -4.01 25.15 -46.56
N ALA A 716 -5.09 25.72 -46.02
CA ALA A 716 -6.42 25.78 -46.60
C ALA A 716 -6.46 26.31 -48.06
N LEU A 717 -5.34 26.82 -48.60
CA LEU A 717 -5.14 27.21 -49.99
C LEU A 717 -5.09 26.03 -50.99
N VAL A 718 -4.56 24.84 -50.63
CA VAL A 718 -4.53 23.69 -51.56
C VAL A 718 -5.94 23.07 -51.72
N ARG A 719 -6.81 23.25 -50.71
CA ARG A 719 -8.21 22.76 -50.70
C ARG A 719 -9.13 23.56 -51.62
N ALA A 720 -8.74 24.76 -52.06
CA ALA A 720 -9.54 25.59 -52.95
C ALA A 720 -9.25 25.37 -54.45
N GLU A 721 -8.07 24.86 -54.80
CA GLU A 721 -7.61 24.77 -56.20
C GLU A 721 -7.51 23.34 -56.75
N SER A 722 -7.74 22.32 -55.92
CA SER A 722 -7.75 20.93 -56.39
C SER A 722 -8.95 20.18 -55.83
N SER A 723 -9.57 19.36 -56.68
CA SER A 723 -10.56 18.33 -56.32
C SER A 723 -9.88 17.23 -55.49
N ALA A 724 -9.41 17.60 -54.30
CA ALA A 724 -8.78 16.68 -53.36
C ALA A 724 -9.88 15.83 -52.68
N PRO A 725 -9.64 14.53 -52.48
CA PRO A 725 -10.57 13.67 -51.75
C PRO A 725 -10.78 14.18 -50.31
N GLU A 726 -11.94 13.88 -49.72
CA GLU A 726 -12.27 14.20 -48.32
C GLU A 726 -11.18 13.68 -47.35
N GLU A 727 -10.97 14.35 -46.21
CA GLU A 727 -9.94 13.98 -45.20
C GLU A 727 -10.00 12.49 -44.81
N ASP A 728 -11.21 11.93 -44.72
CA ASP A 728 -11.44 10.52 -44.42
C ASP A 728 -10.92 9.57 -45.53
N GLY A 729 -10.86 10.04 -46.78
CA GLY A 729 -10.36 9.30 -47.94
C GLY A 729 -8.84 9.16 -47.97
N GLU A 730 -8.09 10.24 -47.71
CA GLU A 730 -6.61 10.17 -47.63
C GLU A 730 -6.15 9.29 -46.45
N ILE A 731 -6.89 9.35 -45.32
CA ILE A 731 -6.65 8.50 -44.15
C ILE A 731 -6.92 7.03 -44.49
N ALA A 732 -8.07 6.73 -45.10
CA ALA A 732 -8.44 5.38 -45.49
C ALA A 732 -7.44 4.76 -46.48
N ASP A 733 -6.93 5.55 -47.43
CA ASP A 733 -5.91 5.10 -48.38
C ASP A 733 -4.56 4.82 -47.69
N ALA A 734 -4.14 5.68 -46.76
CA ALA A 734 -2.86 5.53 -46.06
C ALA A 734 -2.82 4.32 -45.12
N VAL A 735 -3.94 3.99 -44.47
CA VAL A 735 -4.06 2.79 -43.62
C VAL A 735 -4.55 1.57 -44.39
N GLY A 736 -5.00 1.73 -45.64
CA GLY A 736 -5.66 0.69 -46.43
C GLY A 736 -4.83 -0.58 -46.58
N LEU A 737 -3.51 -0.47 -46.73
CA LEU A 737 -2.60 -1.62 -46.77
C LEU A 737 -2.54 -2.36 -45.42
N LEU A 738 -2.55 -1.61 -44.33
CA LEU A 738 -2.57 -2.17 -42.97
C LEU A 738 -3.94 -2.77 -42.62
N VAL A 739 -5.02 -2.33 -43.26
CA VAL A 739 -6.35 -2.94 -43.14
C VAL A 739 -6.42 -4.23 -43.98
N ALA A 740 -5.89 -4.20 -45.21
CA ALA A 740 -6.01 -5.29 -46.17
C ALA A 740 -5.13 -6.51 -45.87
N SER A 741 -3.88 -6.33 -45.38
CA SER A 741 -2.95 -7.45 -45.16
C SER A 741 -2.79 -7.82 -43.69
N GLU A 742 -3.24 -9.03 -43.34
CA GLU A 742 -3.00 -9.64 -42.03
C GLU A 742 -1.52 -9.98 -41.84
N GLU A 743 -0.86 -10.42 -42.90
CA GLU A 743 0.54 -10.82 -42.95
C GLU A 743 1.46 -9.64 -42.68
N LEU A 744 1.17 -8.47 -43.26
CA LEU A 744 1.88 -7.22 -43.01
C LEU A 744 1.73 -6.78 -41.56
N ARG A 745 0.50 -6.79 -41.01
CA ARG A 745 0.28 -6.48 -39.58
C ARG A 745 1.05 -7.44 -38.67
N ALA A 746 1.00 -8.73 -38.98
CA ALA A 746 1.72 -9.76 -38.23
C ALA A 746 3.24 -9.63 -38.40
N ALA A 747 3.76 -9.21 -39.55
CA ALA A 747 5.17 -8.95 -39.82
C ALA A 747 5.66 -7.69 -39.07
N LEU A 748 4.87 -6.62 -39.05
CA LEU A 748 5.16 -5.40 -38.27
C LEU A 748 5.15 -5.69 -36.77
N LEU A 749 4.21 -6.51 -36.30
CA LEU A 749 4.17 -6.96 -34.90
C LEU A 749 5.31 -7.90 -34.55
N ARG A 750 5.64 -8.85 -35.44
CA ARG A 750 6.82 -9.72 -35.29
C ARG A 750 8.07 -8.85 -35.24
N ALA A 751 8.30 -7.97 -36.19
CA ALA A 751 9.46 -7.07 -36.19
C ALA A 751 9.53 -6.14 -34.96
N ALA A 752 8.38 -5.65 -34.47
CA ALA A 752 8.33 -4.87 -33.22
C ALA A 752 8.60 -5.72 -31.96
N ARG A 753 8.25 -7.01 -32.01
CA ARG A 753 8.53 -8.02 -30.97
C ARG A 753 9.95 -8.55 -31.07
N ASP A 754 10.50 -8.60 -32.29
CA ASP A 754 11.83 -9.03 -32.68
C ASP A 754 12.84 -7.91 -32.43
N SER A 755 12.73 -7.32 -31.24
CA SER A 755 13.75 -6.42 -30.74
C SER A 755 14.89 -7.25 -30.17
N TRP A 756 16.05 -7.08 -30.76
CA TRP A 756 17.30 -7.63 -30.24
C TRP A 756 17.82 -6.74 -29.11
N LEU A 757 18.38 -7.36 -28.08
CA LEU A 757 19.17 -6.72 -27.03
C LEU A 757 20.65 -6.95 -27.35
N LEU A 758 21.46 -5.90 -27.38
CA LEU A 758 22.91 -6.05 -27.54
C LEU A 758 23.52 -6.51 -26.22
N VAL A 759 24.45 -7.46 -26.27
CA VAL A 759 25.23 -7.91 -25.12
C VAL A 759 26.64 -7.38 -25.27
N ASP A 760 26.93 -6.35 -24.49
CA ASP A 760 28.27 -5.79 -24.37
C ASP A 760 29.09 -6.64 -23.40
N HIS A 761 30.04 -7.36 -23.95
CA HIS A 761 31.05 -8.15 -23.22
C HIS A 761 32.47 -7.67 -23.51
N LEU A 762 32.60 -6.52 -24.18
CA LEU A 762 33.86 -5.94 -24.58
C LEU A 762 34.23 -4.76 -23.67
N SER A 763 33.24 -3.94 -23.29
CA SER A 763 33.46 -2.84 -22.35
C SER A 763 33.81 -3.37 -20.96
N GLN A 764 34.91 -2.86 -20.39
CA GLN A 764 35.24 -3.02 -18.99
C GLN A 764 34.63 -1.89 -18.17
N ASP A 765 33.85 -2.24 -17.16
CA ASP A 765 33.28 -1.29 -16.22
C ASP A 765 34.30 -0.93 -15.14
N GLN A 766 34.06 0.19 -14.45
CA GLN A 766 34.87 0.61 -13.31
C GLN A 766 33.95 0.89 -12.11
N LEU A 767 34.36 0.40 -10.94
CA LEU A 767 33.74 0.77 -9.69
C LEU A 767 34.08 2.23 -9.38
N LEU A 768 33.07 3.08 -9.28
CA LEU A 768 33.22 4.49 -8.90
C LEU A 768 33.10 4.65 -7.39
N GLU A 769 32.12 3.99 -6.78
CA GLU A 769 31.96 3.95 -5.34
C GLU A 769 31.29 2.65 -4.87
N ALA A 770 31.71 2.17 -3.70
CA ALA A 770 31.00 1.18 -2.92
C ALA A 770 31.06 1.65 -1.47
N ARG A 771 29.94 2.08 -0.92
CA ARG A 771 29.87 2.54 0.46
C ARG A 771 28.46 2.45 1.01
N GLY A 772 28.36 2.20 2.30
CA GLY A 772 27.17 2.59 3.04
C GLY A 772 26.96 4.09 2.87
N LEU A 773 25.76 4.52 2.46
CA LEU A 773 25.38 5.93 2.54
C LEU A 773 25.30 6.26 4.03
N ARG A 774 26.44 6.67 4.58
CA ARG A 774 26.56 6.96 6.00
C ARG A 774 25.62 8.10 6.34
N ASN A 775 24.83 7.84 7.37
CA ASN A 775 23.93 8.70 8.09
C ASN A 775 24.39 10.16 8.32
N GLU A 776 25.58 10.66 7.98
CA GLU A 776 26.02 12.00 8.41
C GLU A 776 25.15 13.15 7.88
N GLU A 777 24.78 13.20 6.59
CA GLU A 777 23.93 14.28 6.06
C GLU A 777 22.49 14.17 6.58
N GLU A 778 21.95 12.96 6.64
CA GLU A 778 20.60 12.71 7.19
C GLU A 778 20.57 12.95 8.71
N ALA A 779 21.56 12.45 9.45
CA ALA A 779 21.73 12.69 10.88
C ALA A 779 21.93 14.17 11.16
N ARG A 780 22.71 14.89 10.34
CA ARG A 780 22.87 16.33 10.45
C ARG A 780 21.52 17.03 10.26
N ARG A 781 20.74 16.63 9.25
CA ARG A 781 19.38 17.15 9.06
C ARG A 781 18.47 16.85 10.26
N VAL A 782 18.51 15.63 10.80
CA VAL A 782 17.72 15.22 11.97
C VAL A 782 18.11 16.05 13.20
N VAL A 783 19.41 16.25 13.46
CA VAL A 783 19.91 17.04 14.58
C VAL A 783 19.62 18.54 14.41
N ASP A 784 19.79 19.09 13.20
CA ASP A 784 19.52 20.50 12.92
C ASP A 784 18.02 20.82 13.06
N ASP A 785 17.16 19.95 12.54
CA ASP A 785 15.71 20.12 12.64
C ASP A 785 15.25 19.88 14.11
N TRP A 786 15.89 18.97 14.87
CA TRP A 786 15.68 18.82 16.33
C TRP A 786 16.04 20.08 17.12
N ARG A 787 17.19 20.70 16.80
CA ARG A 787 17.58 21.98 17.41
C ARG A 787 16.62 23.10 17.07
N ALA A 788 16.11 23.15 15.84
CA ALA A 788 15.07 24.09 15.46
C ALA A 788 13.78 23.88 16.30
N TYR A 789 13.38 22.63 16.52
CA TYR A 789 12.24 22.31 17.39
C TYR A 789 12.49 22.75 18.84
N MET A 790 13.68 22.50 19.40
CA MET A 790 14.01 22.97 20.74
C MET A 790 13.92 24.50 20.87
N ALA A 791 14.32 25.23 19.81
CA ALA A 791 14.19 26.69 19.77
C ALA A 791 12.73 27.15 19.65
N GLU A 792 11.91 26.46 18.85
CA GLU A 792 10.46 26.74 18.73
C GLU A 792 9.68 26.44 20.03
N HIS A 793 10.18 25.52 20.86
CA HIS A 793 9.55 25.04 22.09
C HIS A 793 10.38 25.36 23.34
N GLU A 794 10.90 26.59 23.41
CA GLU A 794 11.78 27.05 24.50
C GLU A 794 11.14 26.87 25.89
N ASP A 795 9.84 27.10 26.04
CA ASP A 795 9.12 26.95 27.32
C ASP A 795 9.17 25.51 27.87
N ASP A 796 9.06 24.51 26.99
CA ASP A 796 9.14 23.09 27.37
C ASP A 796 10.56 22.70 27.77
N MET A 797 11.56 23.27 27.09
CA MET A 797 12.98 23.07 27.40
C MET A 797 13.39 23.79 28.69
N LEU A 798 12.82 24.96 28.95
CA LEU A 798 13.02 25.74 30.17
C LEU A 798 12.49 24.99 31.39
N ALA A 799 11.31 24.37 31.30
CA ALA A 799 10.74 23.55 32.37
C ALA A 799 11.70 22.40 32.77
N LEU A 800 12.20 21.65 31.78
CA LEU A 800 13.16 20.58 32.02
C LEU A 800 14.49 21.10 32.58
N ARG A 801 15.00 22.21 32.04
CA ARG A 801 16.23 22.85 32.53
C ARG A 801 16.10 23.25 33.99
N ILE A 802 14.98 23.86 34.37
CA ILE A 802 14.65 24.20 35.76
C ILE A 802 14.58 22.94 36.61
N ALA A 803 13.88 21.89 36.15
CA ALA A 803 13.74 20.64 36.89
C ALA A 803 15.11 19.99 37.21
N PHE A 804 16.04 20.02 36.25
CA PHE A 804 17.41 19.53 36.46
C PHE A 804 18.24 20.44 37.39
N GLN A 805 18.14 21.76 37.25
CA GLN A 805 18.90 22.72 38.07
C GLN A 805 18.41 22.75 39.54
N GLU A 806 17.11 22.66 39.76
CA GLU A 806 16.49 22.62 41.09
C GLU A 806 16.61 21.25 41.77
N ARG A 807 17.19 20.24 41.09
CA ARG A 807 17.26 18.85 41.55
C ARG A 807 15.90 18.33 42.02
N ARG A 808 14.86 18.52 41.19
CA ARG A 808 13.53 17.99 41.47
C ARG A 808 13.56 16.46 41.59
N PRO A 809 12.58 15.84 42.28
CA PRO A 809 12.54 14.40 42.40
C PRO A 809 12.63 13.70 41.02
N PRO A 810 13.42 12.64 40.86
CA PRO A 810 13.61 11.96 39.56
C PRO A 810 12.29 11.57 38.89
N ARG A 811 11.27 11.21 39.66
CA ARG A 811 9.92 10.90 39.15
C ARG A 811 9.26 12.06 38.43
N GLU A 812 9.46 13.29 38.88
CA GLU A 812 8.91 14.49 38.25
C GLU A 812 9.65 14.83 36.96
N VAL A 813 10.98 14.78 37.00
CA VAL A 813 11.85 14.94 35.83
C VAL A 813 11.49 13.92 34.75
N LEU A 814 11.32 12.65 35.12
CA LEU A 814 10.91 11.59 34.20
C LEU A 814 9.50 11.77 33.65
N ARG A 815 8.59 12.38 34.41
CA ARG A 815 7.23 12.70 33.94
C ARG A 815 7.27 13.83 32.92
N GLU A 816 8.04 14.88 33.16
CA GLU A 816 8.23 15.99 32.20
C GLU A 816 8.94 15.48 30.93
N LEU A 817 9.97 14.65 31.08
CA LEU A 817 10.66 14.04 29.95
C LEU A 817 9.73 13.15 29.12
N LYS A 818 8.89 12.33 29.77
CA LYS A 818 7.86 11.51 29.09
C LYS A 818 6.79 12.38 28.42
N ALA A 819 6.42 13.52 29.00
CA ALA A 819 5.49 14.45 28.39
C ALA A 819 6.09 15.10 27.13
N LEU A 820 7.36 15.52 27.19
CA LEU A 820 8.10 16.02 26.03
C LEU A 820 8.19 14.94 24.94
N ILE A 821 8.57 13.71 25.29
CA ILE A 821 8.56 12.57 24.36
C ILE A 821 7.18 12.41 23.71
N GLY A 822 6.10 12.50 24.49
CA GLY A 822 4.73 12.43 23.99
C GLY A 822 4.40 13.53 22.98
N LYS A 823 4.87 14.76 23.24
CA LYS A 823 4.74 15.90 22.31
C LYS A 823 5.55 15.68 21.04
N VAL A 824 6.81 15.25 21.17
CA VAL A 824 7.71 14.93 20.04
C VAL A 824 7.09 13.87 19.13
N ARG A 825 6.61 12.77 19.71
CA ARG A 825 5.91 11.69 18.98
C ARG A 825 4.60 12.13 18.32
N ALA A 826 4.00 13.23 18.77
CA ALA A 826 2.76 13.79 18.22
C ALA A 826 3.01 14.83 17.12
N THR A 827 4.25 15.28 16.92
CA THR A 827 4.58 16.21 15.83
C THR A 827 4.49 15.52 14.47
N ARG A 828 4.27 16.31 13.40
CA ARG A 828 4.36 15.83 12.02
C ARG A 828 5.81 15.61 11.55
N ARG A 829 6.81 15.88 12.41
CA ARG A 829 8.23 15.72 12.10
C ARG A 829 8.65 14.29 12.50
N GLU A 830 9.24 13.55 11.58
CA GLU A 830 9.39 12.08 11.57
C GLU A 830 10.45 11.53 12.55
N TRP A 831 10.64 12.12 13.73
CA TRP A 831 11.69 11.71 14.66
C TRP A 831 11.19 10.77 15.76
N THR A 832 12.08 9.89 16.20
CA THR A 832 11.90 8.98 17.35
C THR A 832 13.11 9.10 18.27
N GLU A 833 13.02 8.66 19.53
CA GLU A 833 14.18 8.72 20.44
C GLU A 833 15.37 7.93 19.87
N ALA A 834 15.09 6.80 19.20
CA ALA A 834 16.08 5.98 18.55
C ALA A 834 16.70 6.64 17.31
N ARG A 835 15.91 7.34 16.49
CA ARG A 835 16.43 8.06 15.33
C ARG A 835 17.30 9.24 15.75
N LEU A 836 16.90 9.97 16.79
CA LEU A 836 17.71 11.03 17.40
C LEU A 836 19.01 10.47 17.96
N TRP A 837 18.94 9.41 18.77
CA TRP A 837 20.14 8.76 19.31
C TRP A 837 21.10 8.29 18.22
N LYS A 838 20.58 7.58 17.21
CA LYS A 838 21.33 7.13 16.02
C LYS A 838 22.02 8.31 15.35
N ALA A 839 21.31 9.41 15.12
CA ALA A 839 21.88 10.62 14.52
C ALA A 839 23.05 11.23 15.35
N TYR A 840 22.94 11.30 16.67
CA TYR A 840 24.04 11.79 17.52
C TYR A 840 25.25 10.86 17.55
N VAL A 841 25.03 9.54 17.46
CA VAL A 841 26.11 8.54 17.33
C VAL A 841 26.78 8.66 15.96
N ASP A 842 25.99 8.77 14.89
CA ASP A 842 26.47 8.86 13.51
C ASP A 842 27.29 10.12 13.25
N LEU A 843 26.89 11.25 13.83
CA LEU A 843 27.66 12.51 13.80
C LEU A 843 28.89 12.50 14.71
N LYS A 844 29.16 11.38 15.41
CA LYS A 844 30.26 11.23 16.38
C LYS A 844 30.22 12.27 17.52
N ILE A 845 29.02 12.74 17.85
CA ILE A 845 28.76 13.59 19.02
C ILE A 845 28.73 12.68 20.26
N ALA A 846 27.95 11.58 20.22
CA ALA A 846 27.89 10.57 21.27
C ALA A 846 28.99 9.51 21.11
N ARG A 847 30.26 9.88 21.38
CA ARG A 847 31.43 8.99 21.23
C ARG A 847 31.40 7.84 22.25
N GLY A 848 31.63 6.61 21.78
CA GLY A 848 31.80 5.42 22.64
C GLY A 848 30.51 4.76 23.14
N ALA A 849 29.32 5.23 22.72
CA ALA A 849 28.04 4.73 23.21
C ALA A 849 27.30 3.88 22.16
N ALA A 850 27.90 2.74 21.77
CA ALA A 850 27.26 1.79 20.84
C ALA A 850 26.24 0.90 21.57
N ARG A 851 25.11 1.46 22.01
CA ARG A 851 23.96 0.66 22.48
C ARG A 851 22.93 0.52 21.36
N ARG A 852 22.52 -0.72 21.09
CA ARG A 852 21.58 -1.12 20.02
C ARG A 852 20.10 -0.71 20.28
N ASN A 853 19.74 -0.41 21.53
CA ASN A 853 18.37 -0.03 21.91
C ASN A 853 18.38 1.34 22.62
N ALA A 854 18.08 2.40 21.87
CA ALA A 854 17.89 3.73 22.45
C ALA A 854 16.56 3.79 23.20
N GLY A 855 16.61 4.05 24.50
CA GLY A 855 15.45 4.22 25.35
C GLY A 855 15.36 5.63 25.94
N LEU A 856 14.67 5.72 27.07
CA LEU A 856 14.49 6.98 27.80
C LEU A 856 15.83 7.55 28.32
N VAL A 857 16.79 6.70 28.67
CA VAL A 857 18.08 7.12 29.24
C VAL A 857 19.00 7.72 28.18
N GLU A 858 19.02 7.12 26.99
CA GLU A 858 19.76 7.66 25.85
C GLU A 858 19.17 9.02 25.42
N PHE A 859 17.85 9.15 25.41
CA PHE A 859 17.18 10.43 25.17
C PHE A 859 17.50 11.46 26.27
N LEU A 860 17.50 11.05 27.54
CA LEU A 860 17.90 11.90 28.67
C LEU A 860 19.33 12.43 28.48
N SER A 861 20.26 11.60 28.00
CA SER A 861 21.64 12.00 27.72
C SER A 861 21.72 13.07 26.64
N VAL A 862 20.92 12.93 25.56
CA VAL A 862 20.81 13.94 24.49
C VAL A 862 20.25 15.26 25.01
N ILE A 863 19.17 15.22 25.80
CA ILE A 863 18.56 16.42 26.39
C ILE A 863 19.54 17.15 27.30
N ARG A 864 20.23 16.43 28.19
CA ARG A 864 21.20 17.03 29.10
C ARG A 864 22.36 17.71 28.35
N TYR A 865 22.82 17.11 27.26
CA TYR A 865 23.82 17.69 26.38
C TYR A 865 23.33 18.97 25.70
N GLU A 866 22.16 18.95 25.05
CA GLU A 866 21.64 20.15 24.36
C GLU A 866 21.25 21.28 25.33
N LEU A 867 20.89 20.95 26.57
CA LEU A 867 20.65 21.94 27.64
C LEU A 867 21.95 22.46 28.31
N GLY A 868 23.12 21.94 27.92
CA GLY A 868 24.42 22.35 28.46
C GLY A 868 24.64 21.96 29.93
N LEU A 869 23.98 20.92 30.42
CA LEU A 869 24.06 20.51 31.83
C LEU A 869 25.33 19.72 32.17
N ASP A 870 25.94 19.09 31.17
CA ASP A 870 27.13 18.24 31.31
C ASP A 870 28.41 18.89 30.72
N GLY A 871 28.38 20.20 30.45
CA GLY A 871 29.45 20.95 29.80
C GLY A 871 29.38 20.90 28.27
N ASN A 872 30.52 21.13 27.60
CA ASN A 872 30.61 21.17 26.13
C ASN A 872 30.84 19.80 25.48
N GLU A 873 31.03 18.74 26.26
CA GLU A 873 31.24 17.38 25.77
C GLU A 873 30.04 16.49 26.08
N PHE A 874 29.68 15.64 25.12
CA PHE A 874 28.62 14.66 25.32
C PHE A 874 29.03 13.63 26.37
N ARG A 875 28.22 13.47 27.42
CA ARG A 875 28.44 12.47 28.47
C ARG A 875 27.27 11.49 28.53
N PRO A 876 27.50 10.17 28.37
CA PRO A 876 26.46 9.17 28.61
C PRO A 876 25.96 9.26 30.05
N TYR A 877 24.64 9.12 30.26
CA TYR A 877 24.05 9.26 31.59
C TYR A 877 24.66 8.32 32.65
N ARG A 878 25.14 7.13 32.27
CA ARG A 878 25.87 6.23 33.17
C ARG A 878 27.08 6.92 33.81
N SER A 879 27.90 7.62 33.03
CA SER A 879 29.10 8.28 33.54
C SER A 879 28.74 9.41 34.51
N THR A 880 27.60 10.08 34.28
CA THR A 880 27.05 11.07 35.22
C THR A 880 26.65 10.42 36.55
N VAL A 881 25.99 9.25 36.51
CA VAL A 881 25.59 8.49 37.71
C VAL A 881 26.81 8.01 38.49
N GLU A 882 27.83 7.49 37.80
CA GLU A 882 29.10 7.04 38.41
C GLU A 882 29.81 8.19 39.12
N GLY A 883 29.97 9.35 38.46
CA GLY A 883 30.56 10.53 39.07
C GLY A 883 29.78 11.04 40.27
N ARG A 884 28.44 11.08 40.19
CA ARG A 884 27.58 11.46 41.33
C ARG A 884 27.73 10.52 42.52
N LEU A 885 27.89 9.21 42.28
CA LEU A 885 28.14 8.26 43.35
C LEU A 885 29.50 8.50 44.00
N GLU A 886 30.55 8.77 43.23
CA GLU A 886 31.87 9.08 43.78
C GLU A 886 31.84 10.35 44.64
N GLU A 887 31.18 11.41 44.16
CA GLU A 887 30.97 12.66 44.93
C GLU A 887 30.16 12.41 46.21
N TRP A 888 29.12 11.59 46.14
CA TRP A 888 28.32 11.21 47.29
C TRP A 888 29.12 10.39 48.30
N LEU A 889 29.89 9.40 47.84
CA LEU A 889 30.78 8.58 48.67
C LEU A 889 31.82 9.45 49.39
N ALA A 890 32.45 10.40 48.69
CA ALA A 890 33.40 11.34 49.30
C ALA A 890 32.75 12.21 50.38
N ARG A 891 31.50 12.66 50.16
CA ARG A 891 30.72 13.39 51.19
C ARG A 891 30.42 12.51 52.40
N GLN A 892 30.05 11.24 52.19
CA GLN A 892 29.78 10.30 53.29
C GLN A 892 31.04 9.99 54.10
N GLU A 893 32.18 9.81 53.44
CA GLU A 893 33.48 9.58 54.08
C GLU A 893 33.90 10.78 54.93
N THR A 894 33.74 12.00 54.40
CA THR A 894 33.96 13.24 55.15
C THR A 894 33.02 13.37 56.36
N ALA A 895 31.80 12.84 56.26
CA ALA A 895 30.83 12.77 57.36
C ALA A 895 31.05 11.59 58.33
N GLY A 896 32.19 10.89 58.21
CA GLY A 896 32.60 9.80 59.11
C GLY A 896 31.92 8.45 58.82
N VAL A 897 31.35 8.25 57.63
CA VAL A 897 30.67 7.01 57.24
C VAL A 897 31.57 6.20 56.31
N ALA A 898 32.01 5.02 56.77
CA ALA A 898 32.77 4.08 55.97
C ALA A 898 31.88 2.92 55.51
N PHE A 899 31.88 2.63 54.21
CA PHE A 899 31.18 1.47 53.64
C PHE A 899 32.14 0.31 53.44
N ASP A 900 31.72 -0.88 53.88
CA ASP A 900 32.46 -2.13 53.68
C ASP A 900 32.41 -2.62 52.22
N ASN A 901 33.14 -3.69 51.91
CA ASN A 901 33.21 -4.23 50.55
C ASN A 901 31.85 -4.74 50.02
N ARG A 902 30.98 -5.26 50.89
CA ARG A 902 29.65 -5.76 50.53
C ARG A 902 28.70 -4.61 50.23
N GLN A 903 28.74 -3.57 51.05
CA GLN A 903 27.99 -2.32 50.86
C GLN A 903 28.43 -1.59 49.59
N ARG A 904 29.74 -1.49 49.34
CA ARG A 904 30.29 -0.91 48.09
C ARG A 904 29.88 -1.69 46.85
N ALA A 905 29.82 -3.03 46.93
CA ALA A 905 29.32 -3.84 45.82
C ALA A 905 27.85 -3.53 45.50
N TRP A 906 27.00 -3.37 46.52
CA TRP A 906 25.61 -2.95 46.35
C TRP A 906 25.48 -1.54 45.77
N LEU A 907 26.30 -0.57 46.20
CA LEU A 907 26.29 0.78 45.63
C LEU A 907 26.67 0.78 44.14
N ARG A 908 27.61 -0.08 43.70
CA ARG A 908 27.90 -0.27 42.26
C ARG A 908 26.73 -0.89 41.51
N GLN A 909 25.97 -1.79 42.15
CA GLN A 909 24.75 -2.32 41.53
C GLN A 909 23.67 -1.25 41.39
N VAL A 910 23.54 -0.35 42.36
CA VAL A 910 22.62 0.80 42.28
C VAL A 910 22.94 1.66 41.07
N VAL A 911 24.23 1.92 40.77
CA VAL A 911 24.63 2.62 39.54
C VAL A 911 24.08 1.93 38.30
N ASN A 912 24.15 0.59 38.21
CA ASN A 912 23.60 -0.13 37.07
C ASN A 912 22.08 0.00 36.96
N VAL A 913 21.37 0.07 38.08
CA VAL A 913 19.91 0.26 38.10
C VAL A 913 19.54 1.66 37.65
N VAL A 914 20.17 2.68 38.24
CA VAL A 914 19.91 4.08 37.91
C VAL A 914 20.34 4.41 36.49
N ALA A 915 21.48 3.88 36.02
CA ALA A 915 21.94 4.05 34.64
C ALA A 915 21.06 3.34 33.60
N ALA A 916 20.18 2.42 34.00
CA ALA A 916 19.24 1.75 33.10
C ALA A 916 17.84 2.39 33.13
N ASN A 917 17.42 2.89 34.29
CA ASN A 917 16.04 3.34 34.55
C ASN A 917 15.91 4.84 34.81
N ALA A 918 17.03 5.55 34.98
CA ALA A 918 17.13 6.93 35.47
C ALA A 918 16.50 7.21 36.85
N THR A 919 16.05 6.17 37.56
CA THR A 919 15.51 6.24 38.93
C THR A 919 15.80 4.92 39.66
N LEU A 920 15.84 4.99 40.98
CA LEU A 920 15.96 3.88 41.91
C LEU A 920 14.67 3.73 42.74
N THR A 921 14.10 2.53 42.73
CA THR A 921 13.00 2.15 43.61
C THR A 921 13.25 0.77 44.21
N VAL A 922 12.55 0.44 45.29
CA VAL A 922 12.58 -0.91 45.89
C VAL A 922 12.26 -1.97 44.84
N ALA A 923 11.19 -1.77 44.05
CA ALA A 923 10.82 -2.70 42.98
C ALA A 923 11.92 -2.88 41.92
N SER A 924 12.65 -1.82 41.56
CA SER A 924 13.73 -1.91 40.55
C SER A 924 14.97 -2.68 41.02
N LEU A 925 15.12 -2.88 42.34
CA LEU A 925 16.15 -3.76 42.92
C LEU A 925 15.73 -5.24 42.88
N ASP A 926 14.42 -5.52 42.77
CA ASP A 926 13.84 -6.87 42.77
C ASP A 926 13.56 -7.43 41.35
N GLU A 927 13.94 -6.73 40.28
CA GLU A 927 13.65 -7.12 38.88
C GLU A 927 14.79 -7.92 38.20
N GLY A 928 14.43 -8.92 37.38
CA GLY A 928 15.31 -9.61 36.43
C GLY A 928 16.39 -10.51 37.08
N ARG A 929 17.61 -10.53 36.50
CA ARG A 929 18.76 -11.31 37.02
C ARG A 929 19.18 -10.91 38.46
N ARG A 930 18.65 -9.81 39.00
CA ARG A 930 19.00 -9.23 40.31
C ARG A 930 18.22 -9.88 41.46
N ALA A 931 17.02 -10.37 41.19
CA ALA A 931 16.28 -11.23 42.11
C ALA A 931 17.07 -12.51 42.44
N ALA A 932 17.84 -13.04 41.48
CA ALA A 932 18.70 -14.20 41.68
C ALA A 932 19.96 -13.91 42.53
N ALA A 933 20.32 -12.64 42.72
CA ALA A 933 21.44 -12.19 43.56
C ALA A 933 20.99 -11.73 44.96
N GLY A 934 19.73 -12.01 45.36
CA GLY A 934 19.21 -11.72 46.70
C GLY A 934 18.25 -10.53 46.80
N GLY A 935 18.13 -9.71 45.75
CA GLY A 935 17.15 -8.61 45.66
C GLY A 935 17.25 -7.58 46.78
N TYR A 936 16.15 -6.86 47.03
CA TYR A 936 16.05 -5.87 48.11
C TYR A 936 16.21 -6.51 49.50
N GLY A 937 15.91 -7.79 49.66
CA GLY A 937 16.14 -8.53 50.92
C GLY A 937 17.62 -8.57 51.30
N ASP A 938 18.50 -8.94 50.38
CA ASP A 938 19.95 -8.97 50.63
C ASP A 938 20.56 -7.55 50.74
N PHE A 939 19.97 -6.57 50.03
CA PHE A 939 20.31 -5.16 50.24
C PHE A 939 19.99 -4.71 51.67
N VAL A 940 18.81 -5.05 52.21
CA VAL A 940 18.45 -4.76 53.60
C VAL A 940 19.45 -5.41 54.55
N ASP A 941 19.82 -6.67 54.33
CA ASP A 941 20.80 -7.39 55.16
C ASP A 941 22.20 -6.78 55.14
N ALA A 942 22.63 -6.21 54.00
CA ALA A 942 23.94 -5.57 53.86
C ALA A 942 24.02 -4.20 54.58
N PHE A 943 22.90 -3.51 54.74
CA PHE A 943 22.84 -2.17 55.34
C PHE A 943 22.14 -2.12 56.71
N LYS A 944 21.67 -3.26 57.25
CA LYS A 944 20.90 -3.33 58.51
C LYS A 944 21.63 -2.75 59.72
N ASP A 945 22.95 -2.91 59.78
CA ASP A 945 23.81 -2.46 60.89
C ASP A 945 24.54 -1.13 60.57
N GLY A 946 24.18 -0.50 59.43
CA GLY A 946 24.77 0.75 58.96
C GLY A 946 24.06 2.00 59.51
N ARG A 947 24.66 3.17 59.28
CA ARG A 947 24.07 4.48 59.63
C ARG A 947 22.73 4.74 58.93
N TRP A 948 22.56 4.22 57.73
CA TRP A 948 21.38 4.46 56.90
C TRP A 948 20.39 3.31 57.05
N LYS A 949 19.11 3.62 57.33
CA LYS A 949 18.06 2.61 57.17
C LYS A 949 17.93 2.27 55.68
N PRO A 950 17.84 0.98 55.29
CA PRO A 950 17.85 0.59 53.87
C PRO A 950 16.80 1.30 52.99
N GLY A 951 15.58 1.49 53.49
CA GLY A 951 14.53 2.21 52.75
C GLY A 951 14.82 3.71 52.59
N GLU A 952 15.42 4.34 53.59
CA GLU A 952 15.84 5.75 53.54
C GLU A 952 17.04 5.92 52.60
N LEU A 953 17.96 4.94 52.60
CA LEU A 953 19.11 4.91 51.69
C LEU A 953 18.68 4.82 50.22
N VAL A 954 17.67 4.01 49.91
CA VAL A 954 17.12 3.93 48.54
C VAL A 954 16.56 5.27 48.09
N ILE A 955 15.84 5.98 48.97
CA ILE A 955 15.29 7.31 48.65
C ILE A 955 16.40 8.34 48.46
N GLU A 956 17.41 8.32 49.33
CA GLU A 956 18.57 9.22 49.25
C GLU A 956 19.37 8.97 47.97
N LEU A 957 19.64 7.71 47.63
CA LEU A 957 20.37 7.34 46.41
C LEU A 957 19.55 7.64 45.14
N ASP A 958 18.23 7.47 45.15
CA ASP A 958 17.38 7.93 44.04
C ASP A 958 17.51 9.45 43.86
N ARG A 959 17.47 10.22 44.95
CA ARG A 959 17.59 11.68 44.91
C ARG A 959 18.97 12.15 44.44
N GLU A 960 20.04 11.51 44.89
CA GLU A 960 21.42 11.93 44.60
C GLU A 960 21.91 11.43 43.23
N LEU A 961 21.44 10.27 42.78
CA LEU A 961 21.93 9.62 41.56
C LEU A 961 20.93 9.66 40.40
N GLY A 962 19.63 9.74 40.67
CA GLY A 962 18.54 9.74 39.67
C GLY A 962 18.48 10.97 38.77
N ALA A 963 17.53 10.96 37.82
CA ALA A 963 17.42 11.86 36.67
C ALA A 963 17.70 13.34 36.97
#